data_AF-A0A085U094-F1
#
_entry.id   AF-A0A085U094-F1
#
_cell.length_a   1.000
_cell.length_b   1.000
_cell.length_c   1.000
_cell.angle_alpha   90.00
_cell.angle_beta   90.00
_cell.angle_gamma   90.00
#
_symmetry.space_group_name_H-M   'P 1'
#
loop_
_entity.id
_entity.type
_entity.pdbx_description
1 polymer ?
#
loop_
_entity_poly.entity_id
_entity_poly.type
_entity_poly.pdbx_seq_one_letter_code
_entity_poly.pdbx_strand_id
1 'polypeptide(L)'
;MGERQVIRRQLRAQAGAPALLDAVGWTQDTAEGPRHRLRAFFANPSHADQLWPEPREGVARLIEARDVSGAAMGIYETDAPGPARLALRDAAGAVTLREVTPDAPDWALFEGRNCLFGQRLGESIETVLDWLSWHHDHHGATGAVILNRAPPGDDGETGAEFAQALAEGMALRELAMPVVLLESPTPLGKPDLGPENHIFLAPDAPGKDRMEPPAPDPWRSPQGQGLIFEIVKWRFFARAAGLLMLDVSDLLMEREPDQPSAFEAVQRAATGVILLVGRRSYPWRVRKGEPARFPDHVCRQFDARRGIARWGCAPRKAGLENTWRMLRVSYCKPDPGLTYGFWRAMALRVPGHAPAELAPKTSLIEDERLLHLSRDIWGFKPIRPPVSKPKPAPKQAVDAGRTAIVTTMKNEGPFILEWLAYHRAIGVDDFLIYTNDCTDGTDAMLDLLQRKGLVQHRDNPFRTMVDMKPQHAALAAAENEPVIQRAGWSICMDVDEFITVKIGDGTLGALYAAMGEANMISLTWRLFGNADIHHYEDRFITEQLTRCAPELVRKPHQAWGFKTLFRNIDIYKKLGVHRPKGLNPDLWDQVHWLNGSGNRMPREMFRNGWRSTLETYGYDWVQLNHYAVRSAESFLVKRDRGRVNHVDRDQGLNYWFRMNHNAVEDHAIARMLPAARAEFDRLMADPEIRAAHDHCVACHRAKIAELIARPDQREFYRTLTSGRFEKLSRMLHHFGSAVFNAGPEVIPADLHERDLPPDFFFTLRHVGEARH
;
A
#
# COMPACT_ATOMS: atom_id res chain seq x y z
N MET A 1 -4.34 35.92 -42.38
CA MET A 1 -4.17 34.48 -42.07
C MET A 1 -4.30 34.34 -40.57
N GLY A 2 -5.39 33.74 -40.06
CA GLY A 2 -5.52 33.52 -38.62
C GLY A 2 -4.38 32.63 -38.12
N GLU A 3 -3.71 33.03 -37.03
CA GLU A 3 -2.70 32.18 -36.39
C GLU A 3 -3.35 30.84 -36.03
N ARG A 4 -2.74 29.73 -36.46
CA ARG A 4 -3.24 28.39 -36.14
C ARG A 4 -3.16 28.18 -34.62
N GLN A 5 -4.30 27.93 -33.97
CA GLN A 5 -4.38 27.65 -32.52
C GLN A 5 -3.66 26.35 -32.14
N VAL A 6 -3.72 25.31 -32.99
CA VAL A 6 -3.02 24.04 -32.77
C VAL A 6 -1.86 23.88 -33.75
N ILE A 7 -0.68 23.60 -33.22
CA ILE A 7 0.58 23.55 -33.96
C ILE A 7 1.24 22.19 -33.73
N ARG A 8 1.51 21.45 -34.80
CA ARG A 8 2.28 20.20 -34.71
C ARG A 8 3.78 20.47 -34.74
N ARG A 9 4.50 19.78 -33.87
CA ARG A 9 5.97 19.76 -33.82
C ARG A 9 6.44 18.33 -33.63
N GLN A 10 7.58 18.00 -34.21
CA GLN A 10 8.21 16.70 -34.06
C GLN A 10 9.64 16.86 -33.55
N LEU A 11 10.08 15.94 -32.70
CA LEU A 11 11.48 15.83 -32.29
C LEU A 11 12.34 15.41 -33.48
N ARG A 12 13.54 15.99 -33.62
CA ARG A 12 14.51 15.64 -34.66
C ARG A 12 15.39 14.46 -34.24
N ALA A 13 14.75 13.35 -33.82
CA ALA A 13 15.50 12.21 -33.32
C ALA A 13 16.29 11.53 -34.45
N GLN A 14 17.52 11.11 -34.14
CA GLN A 14 18.41 10.41 -35.06
C GLN A 14 19.02 9.19 -34.35
N ALA A 15 19.05 8.04 -35.03
CA ALA A 15 19.72 6.85 -34.53
C ALA A 15 21.25 7.04 -34.45
N GLY A 16 21.91 6.21 -33.65
CA GLY A 16 23.36 6.15 -33.54
C GLY A 16 23.84 6.01 -32.09
N ALA A 17 25.16 6.08 -31.88
CA ALA A 17 25.79 5.99 -30.56
C ALA A 17 26.68 7.22 -30.31
N PRO A 18 26.28 8.16 -29.42
CA PRO A 18 24.99 8.24 -28.74
C PRO A 18 23.85 8.61 -29.72
N ALA A 19 22.60 8.20 -29.46
CA ALA A 19 21.44 8.59 -30.28
C ALA A 19 21.04 10.03 -29.98
N LEU A 20 20.48 10.76 -30.95
CA LEU A 20 19.99 12.13 -30.76
C LEU A 20 18.47 12.10 -30.52
N LEU A 21 17.98 12.86 -29.55
CA LEU A 21 16.55 13.09 -29.31
C LEU A 21 16.06 14.33 -30.06
N ASP A 22 16.77 15.45 -29.93
CA ASP A 22 16.40 16.72 -30.58
C ASP A 22 17.60 17.66 -30.65
N ALA A 23 17.46 18.75 -31.41
CA ALA A 23 18.43 19.84 -31.44
C ALA A 23 17.74 21.20 -31.63
N VAL A 24 18.16 22.20 -30.86
CA VAL A 24 17.60 23.56 -30.90
C VAL A 24 18.69 24.58 -31.18
N GLY A 25 18.51 25.42 -32.20
CA GLY A 25 19.50 26.38 -32.68
C GLY A 25 19.04 27.82 -32.50
N TRP A 26 19.92 28.70 -32.04
CA TRP A 26 19.61 30.12 -31.88
C TRP A 26 20.81 30.99 -32.24
N THR A 27 20.52 32.24 -32.61
CA THR A 27 21.53 33.27 -32.82
C THR A 27 21.50 34.21 -31.63
N GLN A 28 22.68 34.53 -31.11
CA GLN A 28 22.88 35.49 -30.03
C GLN A 28 23.72 36.65 -30.55
N ASP A 29 23.17 37.86 -30.53
CA ASP A 29 23.94 39.06 -30.85
C ASP A 29 24.93 39.36 -29.72
N THR A 30 26.20 39.51 -30.07
CA THR A 30 27.28 39.89 -29.14
C THR A 30 27.99 41.14 -29.64
N ALA A 31 28.77 41.78 -28.76
CA ALA A 31 29.57 42.95 -29.13
C ALA A 31 30.59 42.66 -30.26
N GLU A 32 30.96 41.40 -30.44
CA GLU A 32 31.90 40.90 -31.46
C GLU A 32 31.19 40.44 -32.76
N GLY A 33 29.85 40.57 -32.82
CA GLY A 33 29.01 40.07 -33.91
C GLY A 33 28.04 38.97 -33.49
N PRO A 34 27.18 38.50 -34.41
CA PRO A 34 26.25 37.41 -34.14
C PRO A 34 27.01 36.09 -33.90
N ARG A 35 26.67 35.39 -32.82
CA ARG A 35 27.15 34.04 -32.55
C ARG A 35 26.02 33.04 -32.72
N HIS A 36 26.25 32.03 -33.56
CA HIS A 36 25.29 30.96 -33.80
C HIS A 36 25.58 29.79 -32.86
N ARG A 37 24.55 29.31 -32.18
CA ARG A 37 24.65 28.21 -31.24
C ARG A 37 23.60 27.17 -31.48
N LEU A 38 23.94 25.93 -31.12
CA LEU A 38 23.05 24.79 -31.18
C LEU A 38 23.16 24.02 -29.86
N ARG A 39 22.03 23.58 -29.33
CA ARG A 39 21.98 22.65 -28.20
C ARG A 39 21.46 21.31 -28.68
N ALA A 40 22.26 20.27 -28.51
CA ALA A 40 21.91 18.90 -28.87
C ALA A 40 21.57 18.09 -27.61
N PHE A 41 20.51 17.29 -27.70
CA PHE A 41 20.02 16.45 -26.61
C PHE A 41 20.16 14.99 -27.02
N PHE A 42 21.00 14.23 -26.35
CA PHE A 42 21.26 12.83 -26.68
C PHE A 42 20.39 11.88 -25.84
N ALA A 43 20.00 10.74 -26.39
CA ALA A 43 19.13 9.79 -25.70
C ALA A 43 19.87 9.09 -24.56
N ASN A 44 19.13 8.70 -23.53
CA ASN A 44 19.59 7.79 -22.49
C ASN A 44 19.68 6.35 -23.07
N PRO A 45 20.81 5.64 -22.89
CA PRO A 45 22.03 6.08 -22.21
C PRO A 45 22.98 6.89 -23.11
N SER A 46 23.50 7.99 -22.57
CA SER A 46 24.63 8.72 -23.15
C SER A 46 25.37 9.54 -22.08
N HIS A 47 26.63 9.86 -22.34
CA HIS A 47 27.53 10.53 -21.42
C HIS A 47 28.25 11.73 -22.06
N ALA A 48 28.54 12.74 -21.25
CA ALA A 48 29.19 13.97 -21.67
C ALA A 48 30.58 13.75 -22.31
N ASP A 49 31.31 12.71 -21.90
CA ASP A 49 32.60 12.32 -22.47
C ASP A 49 32.52 11.80 -23.90
N GLN A 50 31.32 11.41 -24.35
CA GLN A 50 31.05 11.05 -25.74
C GLN A 50 30.98 12.28 -26.64
N LEU A 51 30.89 13.50 -26.09
CA LEU A 51 30.89 14.74 -26.87
C LEU A 51 32.35 15.19 -27.06
N TRP A 52 32.81 15.27 -28.31
CA TRP A 52 34.22 15.54 -28.59
C TRP A 52 34.57 17.01 -28.29
N PRO A 53 35.58 17.28 -27.42
CA PRO A 53 35.86 18.64 -26.95
C PRO A 53 36.82 19.42 -27.86
N GLU A 54 37.70 18.74 -28.61
CA GLU A 54 38.75 19.42 -29.38
C GLU A 54 38.20 20.04 -30.67
N PRO A 55 38.54 21.30 -31.00
CA PRO A 55 38.16 21.92 -32.26
C PRO A 55 38.56 21.10 -33.50
N ARG A 56 37.69 21.07 -34.51
CA ARG A 56 37.96 20.47 -35.82
C ARG A 56 37.42 21.36 -36.93
N GLU A 57 38.13 21.45 -38.03
CA GLU A 57 37.74 22.29 -39.17
C GLU A 57 36.38 21.85 -39.74
N GLY A 58 35.46 22.80 -39.91
CA GLY A 58 34.11 22.57 -40.42
C GLY A 58 33.22 21.70 -39.52
N VAL A 59 33.53 21.61 -38.22
CA VAL A 59 32.76 20.91 -37.18
C VAL A 59 32.41 21.91 -36.08
N ALA A 60 31.17 21.85 -35.58
CA ALA A 60 30.71 22.72 -34.52
C ALA A 60 31.55 22.54 -33.25
N ARG A 61 31.94 23.65 -32.64
CA ARG A 61 32.82 23.67 -31.46
C ARG A 61 32.00 23.42 -30.20
N LEU A 62 32.32 22.38 -29.43
CA LEU A 62 31.68 22.12 -28.15
C LEU A 62 32.04 23.24 -27.15
N ILE A 63 31.01 23.86 -26.56
CA ILE A 63 31.13 24.92 -25.55
C ILE A 63 30.87 24.37 -24.16
N GLU A 64 29.89 23.47 -24.05
CA GLU A 64 29.48 22.90 -22.78
C GLU A 64 28.94 21.48 -23.00
N ALA A 65 29.29 20.57 -22.09
CA ALA A 65 28.72 19.23 -22.02
C ALA A 65 28.21 18.97 -20.60
N ARG A 66 27.03 18.37 -20.47
CA ARG A 66 26.41 18.03 -19.18
C ARG A 66 25.79 16.65 -19.21
N ASP A 67 25.93 15.93 -18.11
CA ASP A 67 25.18 14.71 -17.82
C ASP A 67 23.88 15.03 -17.06
N VAL A 68 22.75 14.64 -17.63
CA VAL A 68 21.42 14.86 -17.08
C VAL A 68 20.60 13.59 -17.18
N SER A 69 20.38 12.94 -16.04
CA SER A 69 19.47 11.79 -15.93
C SER A 69 19.88 10.60 -16.82
N GLY A 70 21.18 10.32 -16.89
CA GLY A 70 21.75 9.22 -17.69
C GLY A 70 21.91 9.56 -19.19
N ALA A 71 21.79 10.83 -19.55
CA ALA A 71 21.89 11.30 -20.93
C ALA A 71 22.79 12.54 -21.04
N ALA A 72 23.45 12.69 -22.18
CA ALA A 72 24.32 13.82 -22.49
C ALA A 72 23.56 14.97 -23.14
N MET A 73 23.89 16.19 -22.76
CA MET A 73 23.42 17.42 -23.41
C MET A 73 24.63 18.29 -23.73
N GLY A 74 24.72 18.75 -24.99
CA GLY A 74 25.83 19.57 -25.46
C GLY A 74 25.37 20.93 -25.99
N ILE A 75 26.14 21.98 -25.74
CA ILE A 75 26.01 23.27 -26.43
C ILE A 75 27.20 23.43 -27.36
N TYR A 76 26.93 23.79 -28.60
CA TYR A 76 27.91 23.97 -29.65
C TYR A 76 27.81 25.37 -30.23
N GLU A 77 28.95 25.93 -30.64
CA GLU A 77 29.03 27.13 -31.48
C GLU A 77 29.23 26.70 -32.93
N THR A 78 28.49 27.33 -33.84
CA THR A 78 28.46 27.02 -35.27
C THR A 78 28.83 28.26 -36.08
N ASP A 79 29.39 28.05 -37.28
CA ASP A 79 29.80 29.16 -38.16
C ASP A 79 28.59 29.91 -38.74
N ALA A 80 27.45 29.23 -38.91
CA ALA A 80 26.22 29.77 -39.45
C ALA A 80 24.98 29.14 -38.76
N PRO A 81 23.79 29.75 -38.87
CA PRO A 81 22.53 29.08 -38.54
C PRO A 81 22.26 27.91 -39.49
N GLY A 82 21.68 26.83 -38.98
CA GLY A 82 21.25 25.68 -39.79
C GLY A 82 22.03 24.40 -39.49
N PRO A 83 22.12 23.47 -40.46
CA PRO A 83 22.79 22.18 -40.27
C PRO A 83 24.25 22.34 -39.83
N ALA A 84 24.67 21.53 -38.88
CA ALA A 84 26.03 21.54 -38.35
C ALA A 84 26.54 20.11 -38.13
N ARG A 85 27.84 19.90 -38.35
CA ARG A 85 28.50 18.62 -38.05
C ARG A 85 28.98 18.62 -36.60
N LEU A 86 28.60 17.60 -35.84
CA LEU A 86 29.05 17.34 -34.47
C LEU A 86 30.06 16.20 -34.48
N ALA A 87 31.16 16.34 -33.75
CA ALA A 87 32.08 15.23 -33.48
C ALA A 87 31.66 14.51 -32.18
N LEU A 88 31.47 13.20 -32.27
CA LEU A 88 30.98 12.34 -31.19
C LEU A 88 31.84 11.08 -31.08
N ARG A 89 32.03 10.54 -29.87
CA ARG A 89 32.61 9.21 -29.68
C ARG A 89 31.52 8.16 -29.72
N ASP A 90 31.74 7.13 -30.54
CA ASP A 90 30.89 5.95 -30.54
C ASP A 90 31.16 5.03 -29.34
N ALA A 91 30.48 3.89 -29.28
CA ALA A 91 30.64 2.91 -28.21
C ALA A 91 32.05 2.27 -28.16
N ALA A 92 32.82 2.30 -29.26
CA ALA A 92 34.19 1.83 -29.33
C ALA A 92 35.22 2.95 -29.03
N GLY A 93 34.75 4.18 -28.74
CA GLY A 93 35.58 5.35 -28.48
C GLY A 93 36.09 6.06 -29.74
N ALA A 94 35.71 5.59 -30.94
CA ALA A 94 36.10 6.18 -32.20
C ALA A 94 35.30 7.46 -32.48
N VAL A 95 35.96 8.47 -33.05
CA VAL A 95 35.32 9.76 -33.34
C VAL A 95 34.59 9.69 -34.66
N THR A 96 33.27 9.88 -34.61
CA THR A 96 32.39 9.96 -35.76
C THR A 96 31.87 11.38 -35.93
N LEU A 97 31.59 11.79 -37.17
CA LEU A 97 30.96 13.06 -37.48
C LEU A 97 29.48 12.81 -37.77
N ARG A 98 28.59 13.56 -37.11
CA ARG A 98 27.15 13.50 -37.34
C ARG A 98 26.60 14.86 -37.76
N GLU A 99 25.87 14.89 -38.86
CA GLU A 99 25.13 16.09 -39.26
C GLU A 99 23.84 16.22 -38.44
N VAL A 100 23.67 17.37 -37.81
CA VAL A 100 22.51 17.71 -36.98
C VAL A 100 21.88 18.97 -37.54
N THR A 101 20.58 18.89 -37.83
CA THR A 101 19.77 20.05 -38.25
C THR A 101 18.94 20.52 -37.06
N PRO A 102 19.33 21.62 -36.39
CA PRO A 102 18.57 22.15 -35.28
C PRO A 102 17.29 22.86 -35.77
N ASP A 103 16.19 22.68 -35.05
CA ASP A 103 15.02 23.54 -35.21
C ASP A 103 15.23 24.88 -34.49
N ALA A 104 14.65 25.96 -35.02
CA ALA A 104 14.58 27.22 -34.30
C ALA A 104 13.65 27.08 -33.07
N PRO A 105 13.93 27.76 -31.96
CA PRO A 105 13.03 27.75 -30.80
C PRO A 105 11.72 28.48 -31.12
N ASP A 106 10.62 27.92 -30.63
CA ASP A 106 9.27 28.47 -30.74
C ASP A 106 8.96 29.48 -29.60
N TRP A 107 9.97 30.22 -29.12
CA TRP A 107 9.83 31.10 -27.94
C TRP A 107 8.76 32.17 -28.10
N ALA A 108 8.60 32.73 -29.31
CA ALA A 108 7.64 33.78 -29.58
C ALA A 108 6.18 33.32 -29.35
N LEU A 109 5.88 32.03 -29.54
CA LEU A 109 4.55 31.50 -29.29
C LEU A 109 4.15 31.58 -27.81
N PHE A 110 5.13 31.44 -26.91
CA PHE A 110 4.91 31.31 -25.47
C PHE A 110 5.44 32.49 -24.65
N GLU A 111 5.99 33.51 -25.29
CA GLU A 111 6.56 34.67 -24.61
C GLU A 111 5.49 35.37 -23.76
N GLY A 112 5.79 35.54 -22.46
CA GLY A 112 4.87 36.18 -21.50
C GLY A 112 3.62 35.36 -21.14
N ARG A 113 3.47 34.13 -21.65
CA ARG A 113 2.28 33.30 -21.41
C ARG A 113 2.40 32.43 -20.15
N ASN A 114 1.24 32.12 -19.56
CA ASN A 114 1.07 31.08 -18.57
C ASN A 114 0.83 29.74 -19.28
N CYS A 115 1.77 28.81 -19.13
CA CYS A 115 1.84 27.62 -19.96
C CYS A 115 1.60 26.32 -19.18
N LEU A 116 0.94 25.37 -19.82
CA LEU A 116 0.85 24.00 -19.35
C LEU A 116 1.86 23.12 -20.10
N PHE A 117 2.44 22.15 -19.41
CA PHE A 117 3.13 21.03 -20.04
C PHE A 117 2.56 19.72 -19.51
N GLY A 118 1.98 18.93 -20.41
CA GLY A 118 1.35 17.66 -20.10
C GLY A 118 1.72 16.55 -21.07
N GLN A 119 1.62 15.30 -20.62
CA GLN A 119 1.80 14.12 -21.46
C GLN A 119 0.48 13.43 -21.74
N ARG A 120 0.33 12.91 -22.96
CA ARG A 120 -0.79 12.04 -23.40
C ARG A 120 -0.24 10.66 -23.75
N LEU A 121 -0.84 9.59 -23.24
CA LEU A 121 -0.53 8.19 -23.58
C LEU A 121 -1.57 7.53 -24.49
N GLY A 122 -2.77 8.09 -24.53
CA GLY A 122 -3.92 7.56 -25.27
C GLY A 122 -5.26 8.16 -24.81
N GLU A 123 -5.24 9.18 -23.96
CA GLU A 123 -6.44 9.87 -23.50
C GLU A 123 -7.22 10.48 -24.68
N SER A 124 -8.54 10.49 -24.62
CA SER A 124 -9.39 10.93 -25.74
C SER A 124 -9.25 12.42 -26.04
N ILE A 125 -9.70 12.84 -27.22
CA ILE A 125 -9.74 14.26 -27.57
C ILE A 125 -10.55 15.08 -26.57
N GLU A 126 -11.69 14.55 -26.14
CA GLU A 126 -12.57 15.16 -25.14
C GLU A 126 -11.85 15.36 -23.79
N THR A 127 -11.02 14.39 -23.38
CA THR A 127 -10.20 14.51 -22.16
C THR A 127 -9.22 15.67 -22.27
N VAL A 128 -8.55 15.80 -23.42
CA VAL A 128 -7.60 16.91 -23.65
C VAL A 128 -8.31 18.26 -23.70
N LEU A 129 -9.48 18.33 -24.34
CA LEU A 129 -10.28 19.55 -24.39
C LEU A 129 -10.80 19.97 -23.02
N ASP A 130 -11.30 19.03 -22.21
CA ASP A 130 -11.73 19.30 -20.82
C ASP A 130 -10.56 19.80 -19.97
N TRP A 131 -9.39 19.16 -20.12
CA TRP A 131 -8.17 19.58 -19.45
C TRP A 131 -7.76 21.01 -19.85
N LEU A 132 -7.76 21.34 -21.15
CA LEU A 132 -7.45 22.69 -21.62
C LEU A 132 -8.48 23.72 -21.13
N SER A 133 -9.77 23.43 -21.26
CA SER A 133 -10.86 24.34 -20.87
C SER A 133 -10.79 24.66 -19.38
N TRP A 134 -10.66 23.64 -18.53
CA TRP A 134 -10.55 23.83 -17.08
C TRP A 134 -9.42 24.79 -16.69
N HIS A 135 -8.22 24.56 -17.25
CA HIS A 135 -7.06 25.38 -16.91
C HIS A 135 -7.11 26.77 -17.56
N HIS A 136 -7.71 26.91 -18.75
CA HIS A 136 -7.91 28.19 -19.41
C HIS A 136 -8.88 29.06 -18.60
N ASP A 137 -10.11 28.57 -18.40
CA ASP A 137 -11.22 29.35 -17.88
C ASP A 137 -11.09 29.62 -16.37
N HIS A 138 -10.56 28.67 -15.60
CA HIS A 138 -10.55 28.75 -14.14
C HIS A 138 -9.17 29.08 -13.54
N HIS A 139 -8.09 28.83 -14.29
CA HIS A 139 -6.73 28.97 -13.78
C HIS A 139 -5.83 29.93 -14.58
N GLY A 140 -6.31 30.49 -15.69
CA GLY A 140 -5.58 31.50 -16.47
C GLY A 140 -4.43 30.93 -17.30
N ALA A 141 -4.54 29.67 -17.75
CA ALA A 141 -3.64 29.12 -18.75
C ALA A 141 -3.89 29.78 -20.12
N THR A 142 -2.81 30.20 -20.77
CA THR A 142 -2.85 30.92 -22.04
C THR A 142 -1.97 30.29 -23.13
N GLY A 143 -1.39 29.12 -22.88
CA GLY A 143 -0.62 28.32 -23.83
C GLY A 143 -0.38 26.90 -23.31
N ALA A 144 -0.15 25.92 -24.19
CA ALA A 144 0.21 24.57 -23.77
C ALA A 144 1.17 23.86 -24.75
N VAL A 145 1.98 22.95 -24.21
CA VAL A 145 2.68 21.92 -24.99
C VAL A 145 2.21 20.57 -24.48
N ILE A 146 1.70 19.73 -25.38
CA ILE A 146 1.27 18.36 -25.08
C ILE A 146 2.26 17.42 -25.75
N LEU A 147 3.01 16.66 -24.95
CA LEU A 147 3.83 15.57 -25.46
C LEU A 147 2.95 14.35 -25.73
N ASN A 148 2.71 14.06 -27.00
CA ASN A 148 1.98 12.88 -27.41
C ASN A 148 2.91 11.66 -27.42
N ARG A 149 2.59 10.69 -26.58
CA ARG A 149 3.33 9.43 -26.43
C ARG A 149 2.46 8.22 -26.78
N ALA A 150 1.27 8.43 -27.31
CA ALA A 150 0.52 7.36 -27.94
C ALA A 150 1.31 6.81 -29.14
N PRO A 151 1.38 5.48 -29.34
CA PRO A 151 2.08 4.91 -30.48
C PRO A 151 1.47 5.39 -31.81
N PRO A 152 2.28 5.62 -32.86
CA PRO A 152 1.77 6.02 -34.16
C PRO A 152 0.76 4.99 -34.72
N GLY A 153 -0.48 5.42 -34.99
CA GLY A 153 -1.51 4.62 -35.65
C GLY A 153 -2.31 3.66 -34.75
N ASP A 154 -2.07 3.63 -33.44
CA ASP A 154 -2.74 2.68 -32.52
C ASP A 154 -4.20 3.04 -32.19
N ASP A 155 -4.53 4.33 -32.22
CA ASP A 155 -5.89 4.82 -31.91
C ASP A 155 -6.79 4.91 -33.18
N GLY A 156 -6.32 4.40 -34.34
CA GLY A 156 -6.97 4.59 -35.64
C GLY A 156 -6.90 6.03 -36.19
N GLU A 157 -6.49 6.99 -35.36
CA GLU A 157 -6.23 8.39 -35.72
C GLU A 157 -4.72 8.63 -35.86
N THR A 158 -4.33 9.24 -36.97
CA THR A 158 -3.02 9.85 -37.16
C THR A 158 -2.87 11.08 -36.26
N GLY A 159 -1.63 11.44 -35.91
CA GLY A 159 -1.37 12.69 -35.17
C GLY A 159 -1.88 13.95 -35.89
N ALA A 160 -2.12 13.87 -37.21
CA ALA A 160 -2.76 14.94 -37.98
C ALA A 160 -4.26 15.04 -37.69
N GLU A 161 -4.97 13.91 -37.69
CA GLU A 161 -6.41 13.84 -37.37
C GLU A 161 -6.67 14.29 -35.94
N PHE A 162 -5.86 13.82 -34.98
CA PHE A 162 -5.97 14.26 -33.59
C PHE A 162 -5.76 15.77 -33.43
N ALA A 163 -4.76 16.35 -34.10
CA ALA A 163 -4.52 17.79 -34.06
C ALA A 163 -5.64 18.60 -34.70
N GLN A 164 -6.25 18.08 -35.77
CA GLN A 164 -7.39 18.70 -36.43
C GLN A 164 -8.63 18.69 -35.50
N ALA A 165 -8.96 17.54 -34.93
CA ALA A 165 -10.05 17.41 -33.95
C ALA A 165 -9.83 18.31 -32.73
N LEU A 166 -8.57 18.47 -32.29
CA LEU A 166 -8.22 19.40 -31.21
C LEU A 166 -8.48 20.85 -31.59
N ALA A 167 -8.09 21.26 -32.80
CA ALA A 167 -8.32 22.62 -33.27
C ALA A 167 -9.83 22.93 -33.39
N GLU A 168 -10.61 21.99 -33.92
CA GLU A 168 -12.06 22.11 -34.02
C GLU A 168 -12.73 22.20 -32.64
N GLY A 169 -12.35 21.31 -31.72
CA GLY A 169 -12.87 21.32 -30.36
C GLY A 169 -12.49 22.58 -29.58
N MET A 170 -11.26 23.08 -29.74
CA MET A 170 -10.82 24.33 -29.13
C MET A 170 -11.60 25.54 -29.68
N ALA A 171 -11.86 25.58 -30.99
CA ALA A 171 -12.66 26.64 -31.60
C ALA A 171 -14.11 26.61 -31.09
N LEU A 172 -14.71 25.42 -30.97
CA LEU A 172 -16.07 25.26 -30.41
C LEU A 172 -16.19 25.68 -28.94
N ARG A 173 -15.10 25.56 -28.17
CA ARG A 173 -15.02 25.95 -26.76
C ARG A 173 -14.41 27.35 -26.55
N GLU A 174 -14.19 28.10 -27.63
CA GLU A 174 -13.64 29.45 -27.62
C GLU A 174 -12.27 29.59 -26.92
N LEU A 175 -11.46 28.53 -26.95
CA LEU A 175 -10.17 28.47 -26.25
C LEU A 175 -9.08 29.26 -26.99
N ALA A 176 -8.90 30.53 -26.62
CA ALA A 176 -7.95 31.44 -27.26
C ALA A 176 -6.50 31.27 -26.76
N MET A 177 -5.87 30.13 -27.09
CA MET A 177 -4.48 29.84 -26.71
C MET A 177 -3.71 29.01 -27.76
N PRO A 178 -2.40 29.23 -27.97
CA PRO A 178 -1.58 28.33 -28.76
C PRO A 178 -1.33 27.01 -28.02
N VAL A 179 -1.56 25.89 -28.72
CA VAL A 179 -1.29 24.53 -28.25
C VAL A 179 -0.35 23.84 -29.20
N VAL A 180 0.82 23.42 -28.71
CA VAL A 180 1.76 22.61 -29.48
C VAL A 180 1.54 21.13 -29.16
N LEU A 181 1.21 20.33 -30.18
CA LEU A 181 1.26 18.88 -30.11
C LEU A 181 2.67 18.43 -30.50
N LEU A 182 3.45 18.01 -29.51
CA LEU A 182 4.83 17.55 -29.68
C LEU A 182 4.87 16.03 -29.81
N GLU A 183 5.40 15.55 -30.94
CA GLU A 183 5.50 14.14 -31.27
C GLU A 183 6.96 13.68 -31.34
N SER A 184 7.21 12.41 -31.07
CA SER A 184 8.54 11.80 -31.22
C SER A 184 8.47 10.70 -32.28
N PRO A 185 9.42 10.63 -33.23
CA PRO A 185 9.51 9.49 -34.15
C PRO A 185 9.98 8.20 -33.45
N THR A 186 10.50 8.30 -32.23
CA THR A 186 10.98 7.15 -31.43
C THR A 186 10.33 7.12 -30.05
N PRO A 187 10.20 5.94 -29.42
CA PRO A 187 9.67 5.81 -28.07
C PRO A 187 10.50 6.58 -27.03
N LEU A 188 9.82 7.20 -26.05
CA LEU A 188 10.46 7.98 -24.99
C LEU A 188 10.39 7.33 -23.60
N GLY A 189 9.68 6.21 -23.48
CA GLY A 189 9.54 5.43 -22.26
C GLY A 189 10.74 4.53 -21.98
N LYS A 190 10.71 3.85 -20.84
CA LYS A 190 11.68 2.81 -20.48
C LYS A 190 11.45 1.55 -21.35
N PRO A 191 12.50 0.96 -21.94
CA PRO A 191 12.36 -0.13 -22.91
C PRO A 191 11.80 -1.42 -22.30
N ASP A 192 12.12 -1.70 -21.04
CA ASP A 192 11.81 -3.00 -20.41
C ASP A 192 10.56 -2.99 -19.53
N LEU A 193 9.81 -1.88 -19.52
CA LEU A 193 8.60 -1.74 -18.69
C LEU A 193 7.35 -1.75 -19.56
N GLY A 194 6.27 -2.29 -19.01
CA GLY A 194 4.95 -2.20 -19.61
C GLY A 194 4.33 -0.80 -19.53
N PRO A 195 3.13 -0.62 -20.11
CA PRO A 195 2.53 0.69 -20.31
C PRO A 195 1.88 1.25 -19.04
N GLU A 196 2.07 2.55 -18.76
CA GLU A 196 1.55 3.22 -17.55
C GLU A 196 0.02 3.25 -17.47
N ASN A 197 -0.67 3.08 -18.60
CA ASN A 197 -2.13 3.00 -18.68
C ASN A 197 -2.68 1.57 -18.47
N HIS A 198 -1.84 0.62 -18.06
CA HIS A 198 -2.26 -0.74 -17.70
C HIS A 198 -2.42 -0.91 -16.19
N ILE A 199 -3.39 -1.73 -15.79
CA ILE A 199 -3.77 -1.93 -14.38
C ILE A 199 -2.63 -2.39 -13.47
N PHE A 200 -1.68 -3.17 -14.00
CA PHE A 200 -0.46 -3.59 -13.28
C PHE A 200 0.36 -2.39 -12.74
N LEU A 201 0.44 -1.30 -13.50
CA LEU A 201 1.16 -0.09 -13.11
C LEU A 201 0.26 0.93 -12.39
N ALA A 202 -1.03 0.65 -12.24
CA ALA A 202 -1.92 1.49 -11.45
C ALA A 202 -1.50 1.44 -9.96
N PRO A 203 -1.31 2.60 -9.30
CA PRO A 203 -0.74 2.64 -7.96
C PRO A 203 -1.59 1.90 -6.91
N ASP A 204 -2.92 1.98 -7.01
CA ASP A 204 -3.85 1.51 -5.97
C ASP A 204 -4.67 0.28 -6.38
N ALA A 205 -4.36 -0.33 -7.53
CA ALA A 205 -5.05 -1.53 -7.99
C ALA A 205 -4.88 -2.68 -6.99
N PRO A 206 -5.99 -3.25 -6.46
CA PRO A 206 -5.90 -4.37 -5.55
C PRO A 206 -5.36 -5.61 -6.26
N GLY A 207 -4.46 -6.34 -5.60
CA GLY A 207 -3.98 -7.63 -6.09
C GLY A 207 -2.95 -7.57 -7.23
N LYS A 208 -2.48 -6.38 -7.61
CA LYS A 208 -1.49 -6.22 -8.69
C LYS A 208 -0.19 -7.00 -8.48
N ASP A 209 0.24 -7.19 -7.23
CA ASP A 209 1.44 -7.98 -6.88
C ASP A 209 1.31 -9.47 -7.23
N ARG A 210 0.10 -9.92 -7.63
CA ARG A 210 -0.20 -11.29 -8.07
C ARG A 210 -0.52 -11.36 -9.56
N MET A 211 -0.55 -10.23 -10.26
CA MET A 211 -0.80 -10.17 -11.69
C MET A 211 0.49 -10.49 -12.45
N GLU A 212 0.34 -11.06 -13.64
CA GLU A 212 1.46 -11.17 -14.57
C GLU A 212 1.83 -9.77 -15.10
N PRO A 213 3.12 -9.39 -15.09
CA PRO A 213 3.54 -8.12 -15.68
C PRO A 213 3.17 -8.05 -17.17
N PRO A 214 2.63 -6.93 -17.66
CA PRO A 214 2.34 -6.77 -19.08
C PRO A 214 3.63 -6.76 -19.91
N ALA A 215 3.52 -7.10 -21.19
CA ALA A 215 4.62 -6.98 -22.13
C ALA A 215 5.19 -5.55 -22.18
N PRO A 216 6.49 -5.37 -22.43
CA PRO A 216 7.08 -4.04 -22.56
C PRO A 216 6.42 -3.21 -23.65
N ASP A 217 6.15 -1.93 -23.36
CA ASP A 217 5.59 -0.96 -24.30
C ASP A 217 6.37 0.36 -24.14
N PRO A 218 7.47 0.56 -24.88
CA PRO A 218 8.34 1.72 -24.70
C PRO A 218 7.68 3.06 -25.09
N TRP A 219 6.55 3.05 -25.78
CA TRP A 219 5.81 4.29 -26.07
C TRP A 219 5.07 4.77 -24.82
N ARG A 220 4.33 3.85 -24.19
CA ARG A 220 3.44 4.15 -23.06
C ARG A 220 4.02 3.86 -21.67
N SER A 221 5.21 3.26 -21.57
CA SER A 221 5.85 2.95 -20.29
C SER A 221 6.33 4.21 -19.53
N PRO A 222 6.74 4.12 -18.25
CA PRO A 222 7.31 5.26 -17.54
C PRO A 222 8.41 5.99 -18.32
N GLN A 223 8.39 7.33 -18.34
CA GLN A 223 9.36 8.14 -19.09
C GLN A 223 10.81 7.68 -18.84
N GLY A 224 11.51 7.28 -19.90
CA GLY A 224 12.90 6.84 -19.88
C GLY A 224 13.88 7.92 -20.34
N GLN A 225 13.41 8.84 -21.20
CA GLN A 225 14.21 9.92 -21.77
C GLN A 225 14.12 11.20 -20.91
N GLY A 226 15.00 11.32 -19.91
CA GLY A 226 14.96 12.41 -18.94
C GLY A 226 15.21 13.81 -19.52
N LEU A 227 15.89 13.92 -20.67
CA LEU A 227 16.14 15.20 -21.34
C LEU A 227 14.91 15.85 -21.97
N ILE A 228 13.75 15.16 -22.00
CA ILE A 228 12.52 15.75 -22.53
C ILE A 228 12.15 17.07 -21.82
N PHE A 229 12.44 17.18 -20.52
CA PHE A 229 12.16 18.39 -19.75
C PHE A 229 13.10 19.55 -20.11
N GLU A 230 14.35 19.26 -20.50
CA GLU A 230 15.27 20.27 -21.03
C GLU A 230 14.93 20.64 -22.48
N ILE A 231 14.49 19.68 -23.29
CA ILE A 231 14.03 19.94 -24.67
C ILE A 231 12.86 20.94 -24.63
N VAL A 232 11.82 20.69 -23.82
CA VAL A 232 10.67 21.62 -23.78
C VAL A 232 11.02 22.97 -23.16
N LYS A 233 11.95 23.00 -22.19
CA LYS A 233 12.49 24.25 -21.64
C LYS A 233 13.07 25.12 -22.75
N TRP A 234 14.00 24.56 -23.52
CA TRP A 234 14.77 25.33 -24.49
C TRP A 234 14.04 25.55 -25.81
N ARG A 235 13.17 24.62 -26.23
CA ARG A 235 12.42 24.73 -27.47
C ARG A 235 11.20 25.65 -27.33
N PHE A 236 10.54 25.68 -26.17
CA PHE A 236 9.26 26.38 -26.00
C PHE A 236 9.25 27.39 -24.85
N PHE A 237 9.68 27.00 -23.65
CA PHE A 237 9.30 27.72 -22.43
C PHE A 237 10.33 28.74 -21.90
N ALA A 238 11.48 28.91 -22.53
CA ALA A 238 12.53 29.81 -22.02
C ALA A 238 12.08 31.28 -21.82
N ARG A 239 11.02 31.70 -22.53
CA ARG A 239 10.43 33.06 -22.42
C ARG A 239 9.00 33.07 -21.85
N ALA A 240 8.48 31.93 -21.38
CA ALA A 240 7.17 31.88 -20.75
C ALA A 240 7.15 32.64 -19.41
N ALA A 241 6.00 33.19 -19.02
CA ALA A 241 5.83 33.85 -17.73
C ALA A 241 5.74 32.82 -16.58
N GLY A 242 5.07 31.69 -16.83
CA GLY A 242 4.95 30.59 -15.89
C GLY A 242 4.67 29.27 -16.60
N LEU A 243 5.06 28.17 -15.97
CA LEU A 243 4.86 26.81 -16.44
C LEU A 243 4.33 25.95 -15.29
N LEU A 244 3.29 25.15 -15.54
CA LEU A 244 2.84 24.08 -14.64
C LEU A 244 2.95 22.72 -15.33
N MET A 245 3.54 21.74 -14.63
CA MET A 245 3.61 20.36 -15.11
C MET A 245 2.40 19.55 -14.65
N LEU A 246 1.46 19.32 -15.55
CA LEU A 246 0.20 18.62 -15.30
C LEU A 246 -0.08 17.73 -16.51
N ASP A 247 -0.17 16.41 -16.29
CA ASP A 247 -0.50 15.47 -17.36
C ASP A 247 -1.96 15.71 -17.81
N VAL A 248 -2.36 15.25 -19.01
CA VAL A 248 -3.72 15.55 -19.54
C VAL A 248 -4.86 14.91 -18.74
N SER A 249 -4.53 14.09 -17.73
CA SER A 249 -5.45 13.52 -16.73
C SER A 249 -5.41 14.24 -15.38
N ASP A 250 -4.68 15.37 -15.26
CA ASP A 250 -4.52 16.15 -14.03
C ASP A 250 -5.30 17.47 -14.10
N LEU A 251 -6.22 17.70 -13.17
CA LEU A 251 -6.92 18.99 -13.00
C LEU A 251 -6.37 19.72 -11.78
N LEU A 252 -5.93 20.98 -11.91
CA LEU A 252 -5.69 21.80 -10.72
C LEU A 252 -6.93 21.84 -9.84
N MET A 253 -6.73 21.78 -8.52
CA MET A 253 -7.82 21.99 -7.58
C MET A 253 -8.28 23.45 -7.67
N GLU A 254 -9.59 23.66 -7.55
CA GLU A 254 -10.17 24.98 -7.46
C GLU A 254 -9.47 25.82 -6.37
N ARG A 255 -9.22 27.09 -6.69
CA ARG A 255 -8.55 28.02 -5.78
C ARG A 255 -9.54 28.56 -4.75
N GLU A 256 -9.07 28.80 -3.54
CA GLU A 256 -9.83 29.62 -2.60
C GLU A 256 -9.90 31.07 -3.14
N PRO A 257 -10.98 31.85 -2.88
CA PRO A 257 -11.19 33.16 -3.52
C PRO A 257 -10.02 34.15 -3.42
N ASP A 258 -9.33 34.19 -2.27
CA ASP A 258 -8.22 35.10 -2.01
C ASP A 258 -6.84 34.50 -2.35
N GLN A 259 -6.80 33.24 -2.79
CA GLN A 259 -5.56 32.57 -3.14
C GLN A 259 -5.09 33.01 -4.54
N PRO A 260 -3.81 33.41 -4.71
CA PRO A 260 -3.29 33.69 -6.04
C PRO A 260 -3.35 32.43 -6.91
N SER A 261 -3.47 32.60 -8.22
CA SER A 261 -3.38 31.45 -9.14
C SER A 261 -2.02 30.75 -9.00
N ALA A 262 -1.94 29.46 -9.36
CA ALA A 262 -0.66 28.74 -9.35
C ALA A 262 0.37 29.41 -10.29
N PHE A 263 -0.08 30.06 -11.37
CA PHE A 263 0.79 30.83 -12.26
C PHE A 263 1.32 32.12 -11.63
N GLU A 264 0.48 32.86 -10.90
CA GLU A 264 0.96 33.99 -10.09
C GLU A 264 1.91 33.52 -8.99
N ALA A 265 1.64 32.36 -8.39
CA ALA A 265 2.47 31.81 -7.33
C ALA A 265 3.89 31.47 -7.82
N VAL A 266 4.06 30.91 -9.03
CA VAL A 266 5.42 30.70 -9.57
C VAL A 266 6.17 32.00 -9.79
N GLN A 267 5.48 33.09 -10.14
CA GLN A 267 6.09 34.40 -10.32
C GLN A 267 6.48 35.04 -8.97
N ARG A 268 5.64 34.84 -7.94
CA ARG A 268 5.87 35.35 -6.57
C ARG A 268 6.95 34.55 -5.82
N ALA A 269 7.00 33.23 -5.98
CA ALA A 269 7.94 32.34 -5.28
C ALA A 269 9.39 32.82 -5.40
N ALA A 270 10.15 32.81 -4.30
CA ALA A 270 11.50 33.38 -4.25
C ALA A 270 12.46 32.78 -5.30
N THR A 271 12.44 31.46 -5.45
CA THR A 271 13.24 30.69 -6.42
C THR A 271 12.53 30.54 -7.77
N GLY A 272 11.35 31.15 -7.94
CA GLY A 272 10.52 30.95 -9.12
C GLY A 272 9.95 29.54 -9.26
N VAL A 273 9.96 28.71 -8.22
CA VAL A 273 9.48 27.31 -8.26
C VAL A 273 8.48 27.04 -7.14
N ILE A 274 7.39 26.37 -7.47
CA ILE A 274 6.37 25.90 -6.51
C ILE A 274 6.21 24.39 -6.55
N LEU A 275 5.67 23.83 -5.47
CA LEU A 275 5.31 22.43 -5.39
C LEU A 275 3.84 22.23 -5.80
N LEU A 276 3.60 21.28 -6.69
CA LEU A 276 2.27 20.78 -7.03
C LEU A 276 2.08 19.39 -6.39
N VAL A 277 1.00 19.20 -5.64
CA VAL A 277 0.72 17.96 -4.91
C VAL A 277 -0.58 17.34 -5.39
N GLY A 278 -0.46 16.26 -6.16
CA GLY A 278 -1.58 15.55 -6.74
C GLY A 278 -2.24 14.58 -5.77
N ARG A 279 -3.56 14.46 -5.86
CA ARG A 279 -4.37 13.40 -5.25
C ARG A 279 -5.06 12.62 -6.36
N ARG A 280 -5.13 11.31 -6.22
CA ARG A 280 -5.84 10.47 -7.19
C ARG A 280 -7.34 10.51 -6.92
N SER A 281 -8.11 10.71 -7.97
CA SER A 281 -9.56 10.66 -7.96
C SER A 281 -10.04 9.46 -8.78
N TYR A 282 -11.22 8.94 -8.41
CA TYR A 282 -11.83 7.76 -9.00
C TYR A 282 -13.32 7.99 -9.16
N PRO A 283 -13.94 7.44 -10.20
CA PRO A 283 -15.38 7.30 -10.21
C PRO A 283 -15.83 6.23 -9.23
N TRP A 284 -17.00 6.39 -8.61
CA TRP A 284 -17.60 5.27 -7.88
C TRP A 284 -18.04 4.15 -8.83
N ARG A 285 -18.62 4.57 -9.97
CA ARG A 285 -19.03 3.73 -11.10
C ARG A 285 -19.23 4.62 -12.33
N VAL A 286 -18.95 4.09 -13.51
CA VAL A 286 -19.29 4.70 -14.81
C VAL A 286 -20.54 4.03 -15.39
N ARG A 287 -21.36 4.76 -16.14
CA ARG A 287 -22.56 4.18 -16.79
C ARG A 287 -22.14 3.10 -17.79
N LYS A 288 -22.97 2.04 -17.90
CA LYS A 288 -22.68 0.90 -18.78
C LYS A 288 -22.62 1.38 -20.24
N GLY A 289 -21.51 1.10 -20.91
CA GLY A 289 -21.30 1.48 -22.32
C GLY A 289 -20.86 2.93 -22.54
N GLU A 290 -20.66 3.72 -21.48
CA GLU A 290 -20.11 5.08 -21.59
C GLU A 290 -18.62 5.08 -21.22
N PRO A 291 -17.78 5.90 -21.88
CA PRO A 291 -16.41 6.13 -21.44
C PRO A 291 -16.39 6.93 -20.14
N ALA A 292 -15.36 6.74 -19.32
CA ALA A 292 -15.12 7.58 -18.16
C ALA A 292 -14.80 9.02 -18.60
N ARG A 293 -15.27 10.01 -17.84
CA ARG A 293 -15.00 11.44 -18.04
C ARG A 293 -14.51 12.06 -16.74
N PHE A 294 -13.90 13.25 -16.79
CA PHE A 294 -13.54 13.98 -15.58
C PHE A 294 -14.68 14.09 -14.54
N PRO A 295 -15.90 14.50 -14.90
CA PRO A 295 -16.98 14.65 -13.92
C PRO A 295 -17.47 13.32 -13.30
N ASP A 296 -17.09 12.15 -13.81
CA ASP A 296 -17.38 10.88 -13.11
C ASP A 296 -16.56 10.73 -11.82
N HIS A 297 -15.42 11.40 -11.71
CA HIS A 297 -14.41 11.17 -10.66
C HIS A 297 -14.75 11.87 -9.34
N VAL A 298 -15.81 11.42 -8.66
CA VAL A 298 -16.30 12.01 -7.40
C VAL A 298 -15.72 11.40 -6.12
N CYS A 299 -14.85 10.40 -6.24
CA CYS A 299 -14.28 9.72 -5.08
C CYS A 299 -12.78 9.94 -4.93
N ARG A 300 -12.31 9.92 -3.68
CA ARG A 300 -10.90 9.78 -3.32
C ARG A 300 -10.70 8.67 -2.31
N GLN A 301 -9.46 8.24 -2.13
CA GLN A 301 -9.11 7.34 -1.04
C GLN A 301 -8.99 8.09 0.30
N PHE A 302 -9.63 7.60 1.36
CA PHE A 302 -9.47 8.19 2.70
C PHE A 302 -8.12 7.83 3.34
N ASP A 303 -7.53 6.70 2.97
CA ASP A 303 -6.31 6.10 3.52
C ASP A 303 -5.07 6.31 2.63
N ALA A 304 -5.13 7.20 1.64
CA ALA A 304 -3.97 7.53 0.82
C ALA A 304 -2.87 8.25 1.64
N ARG A 305 -1.64 7.71 1.61
CA ARG A 305 -0.49 8.27 2.34
C ARG A 305 0.31 9.32 1.57
N ARG A 306 0.43 9.14 0.25
CA ARG A 306 1.36 9.89 -0.60
C ARG A 306 0.62 10.54 -1.76
N GLY A 307 0.84 11.84 -1.92
CA GLY A 307 0.44 12.57 -3.12
C GLY A 307 1.41 12.34 -4.28
N ILE A 308 1.06 12.89 -5.44
CA ILE A 308 1.90 12.88 -6.64
C ILE A 308 2.66 14.20 -6.67
N ALA A 309 3.99 14.15 -6.59
CA ALA A 309 4.80 15.36 -6.69
C ALA A 309 4.97 15.79 -8.15
N ARG A 310 4.65 17.05 -8.42
CA ARG A 310 4.95 17.80 -9.64
C ARG A 310 5.45 19.19 -9.23
N TRP A 311 5.88 19.99 -10.20
CA TRP A 311 6.34 21.34 -9.94
C TRP A 311 5.83 22.30 -11.01
N GLY A 312 5.76 23.57 -10.63
CA GLY A 312 5.58 24.68 -11.53
C GLY A 312 6.76 25.64 -11.40
N CYS A 313 7.08 26.39 -12.46
CA CYS A 313 8.11 27.41 -12.36
C CYS A 313 7.85 28.64 -13.24
N ALA A 314 8.47 29.77 -12.88
CA ALA A 314 8.68 30.92 -13.75
C ALA A 314 10.08 30.78 -14.36
N PRO A 315 10.23 30.38 -15.64
CA PRO A 315 11.49 29.88 -16.20
C PRO A 315 12.71 30.81 -16.02
N ARG A 316 12.54 32.12 -16.25
CA ARG A 316 13.62 33.10 -16.05
C ARG A 316 14.02 33.26 -14.57
N LYS A 317 13.04 33.25 -13.66
CA LYS A 317 13.27 33.38 -12.21
C LYS A 317 13.87 32.10 -11.61
N ALA A 318 13.48 30.95 -12.14
CA ALA A 318 14.03 29.65 -11.77
C ALA A 318 15.46 29.41 -12.29
N GLY A 319 15.99 30.29 -13.15
CA GLY A 319 17.29 30.16 -13.78
C GLY A 319 17.28 29.17 -14.95
N LEU A 320 17.51 29.65 -16.17
CA LEU A 320 17.54 28.79 -17.36
C LEU A 320 18.76 27.85 -17.38
N GLU A 321 19.80 28.19 -16.64
CA GLU A 321 20.97 27.36 -16.39
C GLU A 321 20.65 26.15 -15.51
N ASN A 322 19.60 26.21 -14.69
CA ASN A 322 19.19 25.12 -13.82
C ASN A 322 18.49 24.02 -14.61
N THR A 323 18.86 22.77 -14.32
CA THR A 323 18.35 21.60 -15.03
C THR A 323 16.95 21.21 -14.56
N TRP A 324 16.01 21.16 -15.49
CA TRP A 324 14.66 20.65 -15.30
C TRP A 324 14.65 19.13 -15.34
N ARG A 325 14.01 18.52 -14.35
CA ARG A 325 13.85 17.06 -14.22
C ARG A 325 12.39 16.78 -13.90
N MET A 326 11.97 15.53 -14.11
CA MET A 326 10.58 15.10 -13.89
C MET A 326 9.99 15.55 -12.55
N LEU A 327 10.77 15.45 -11.47
CA LEU A 327 10.29 15.72 -10.10
C LEU A 327 10.79 17.03 -9.49
N ARG A 328 11.70 17.75 -10.15
CA ARG A 328 12.27 19.01 -9.62
C ARG A 328 12.97 19.86 -10.69
N VAL A 329 13.10 21.15 -10.40
CA VAL A 329 14.14 22.02 -10.98
C VAL A 329 15.37 21.94 -10.07
N SER A 330 16.52 21.61 -10.65
CA SER A 330 17.77 21.45 -9.89
C SER A 330 18.20 22.78 -9.26
N TYR A 331 18.78 22.75 -8.06
CA TYR A 331 19.23 23.92 -7.30
C TYR A 331 18.13 24.93 -6.88
N CYS A 332 16.87 24.67 -7.22
CA CYS A 332 15.73 25.47 -6.75
C CYS A 332 14.97 24.69 -5.66
N LYS A 333 14.88 25.28 -4.47
CA LYS A 333 13.97 24.78 -3.41
C LYS A 333 12.58 25.36 -3.66
N PRO A 334 11.52 24.54 -3.81
CA PRO A 334 10.15 25.05 -3.89
C PRO A 334 9.78 25.83 -2.64
N ASP A 335 8.99 26.89 -2.82
CA ASP A 335 8.46 27.67 -1.69
C ASP A 335 7.44 26.83 -0.90
N PRO A 336 7.69 26.54 0.40
CA PRO A 336 6.79 25.71 1.19
C PRO A 336 5.43 26.36 1.45
N GLY A 337 5.35 27.70 1.40
CA GLY A 337 4.11 28.46 1.60
C GLY A 337 3.21 28.53 0.35
N LEU A 338 3.74 28.16 -0.81
CA LEU A 338 3.04 28.25 -2.10
C LEU A 338 2.86 26.84 -2.70
N THR A 339 2.11 25.99 -2.02
CA THR A 339 1.80 24.63 -2.49
C THR A 339 0.39 24.56 -3.06
N TYR A 340 0.24 23.96 -4.24
CA TYR A 340 -1.05 23.83 -4.93
C TYR A 340 -1.42 22.36 -5.17
N GLY A 341 -2.70 22.04 -5.01
CA GLY A 341 -3.22 20.69 -5.23
C GLY A 341 -3.67 20.45 -6.66
N PHE A 342 -3.65 19.20 -7.11
CA PHE A 342 -4.33 18.76 -8.33
C PHE A 342 -5.00 17.39 -8.15
N TRP A 343 -6.02 17.09 -8.95
CA TRP A 343 -6.68 15.80 -9.03
C TRP A 343 -6.20 15.03 -10.25
N ARG A 344 -5.74 13.79 -10.06
CA ARG A 344 -5.44 12.86 -11.15
C ARG A 344 -6.59 11.90 -11.37
N ALA A 345 -7.26 12.01 -12.51
CA ALA A 345 -8.40 11.20 -12.90
C ALA A 345 -7.95 9.79 -13.35
N MET A 346 -8.00 8.82 -12.43
CA MET A 346 -7.39 7.51 -12.64
C MET A 346 -8.08 6.64 -13.70
N ALA A 347 -9.40 6.81 -13.92
CA ALA A 347 -10.11 6.07 -14.97
C ALA A 347 -9.85 6.65 -16.37
N LEU A 348 -9.31 7.87 -16.47
CA LEU A 348 -8.79 8.42 -17.73
C LEU A 348 -7.34 7.98 -17.94
N ARG A 349 -6.55 7.92 -16.86
CA ARG A 349 -5.14 7.48 -16.91
C ARG A 349 -4.98 6.00 -17.23
N VAL A 350 -5.87 5.15 -16.69
CA VAL A 350 -5.90 3.70 -16.85
C VAL A 350 -7.31 3.31 -17.31
N PRO A 351 -7.65 3.55 -18.59
CA PRO A 351 -9.00 3.33 -19.11
C PRO A 351 -9.32 1.84 -19.26
N GLY A 352 -10.59 1.52 -19.50
CA GLY A 352 -11.02 0.14 -19.80
C GLY A 352 -11.27 -0.77 -18.58
N HIS A 353 -11.04 -0.27 -17.37
CA HIS A 353 -11.22 -1.04 -16.13
C HIS A 353 -12.38 -0.53 -15.29
N ALA A 354 -13.07 -1.44 -14.59
CA ALA A 354 -14.06 -1.06 -13.59
C ALA A 354 -13.37 -0.33 -12.42
N PRO A 355 -14.03 0.61 -11.74
CA PRO A 355 -13.35 1.38 -10.69
C PRO A 355 -12.88 0.55 -9.49
N ALA A 356 -13.49 -0.61 -9.25
CA ALA A 356 -13.07 -1.57 -8.22
C ALA A 356 -11.72 -2.25 -8.54
N GLU A 357 -11.33 -2.30 -9.82
CA GLU A 357 -10.02 -2.78 -10.26
C GLU A 357 -8.96 -1.69 -10.11
N LEU A 358 -9.32 -0.40 -10.24
CA LEU A 358 -8.40 0.73 -10.09
C LEU A 358 -8.05 1.05 -8.65
N ALA A 359 -9.04 0.93 -7.75
CA ALA A 359 -8.87 1.11 -6.31
C ALA A 359 -9.92 0.28 -5.56
N PRO A 360 -9.61 -0.20 -4.34
CA PRO A 360 -10.56 -1.04 -3.64
C PRO A 360 -11.68 -0.18 -3.05
N LYS A 361 -12.94 -0.50 -3.40
CA LYS A 361 -14.14 0.29 -3.02
C LYS A 361 -14.25 0.65 -1.54
N THR A 362 -13.76 -0.20 -0.64
CA THR A 362 -13.79 0.07 0.81
C THR A 362 -12.89 1.24 1.27
N SER A 363 -12.18 1.93 0.36
CA SER A 363 -11.32 3.11 0.58
C SER A 363 -11.88 4.35 -0.10
N LEU A 364 -12.75 4.17 -1.09
CA LEU A 364 -13.29 5.25 -1.90
C LEU A 364 -14.42 5.94 -1.14
N ILE A 365 -14.18 7.19 -0.78
CA ILE A 365 -15.17 8.10 -0.18
C ILE A 365 -15.49 9.21 -1.17
N GLU A 366 -16.72 9.70 -1.11
CA GLU A 366 -17.12 10.90 -1.85
C GLU A 366 -16.33 12.12 -1.36
N ASP A 367 -15.93 12.99 -2.29
CA ASP A 367 -15.30 14.26 -1.98
C ASP A 367 -16.17 15.40 -2.48
N GLU A 368 -16.59 16.29 -1.57
CA GLU A 368 -17.48 17.40 -1.89
C GLU A 368 -16.90 18.35 -2.94
N ARG A 369 -15.57 18.52 -3.01
CA ARG A 369 -14.94 19.37 -4.04
C ARG A 369 -15.07 18.72 -5.42
N LEU A 370 -14.85 17.41 -5.52
CA LEU A 370 -15.03 16.68 -6.78
C LEU A 370 -16.51 16.61 -7.19
N LEU A 371 -17.42 16.50 -6.22
CA LEU A 371 -18.86 16.51 -6.48
C LEU A 371 -19.33 17.89 -6.95
N HIS A 372 -18.82 18.97 -6.35
CA HIS A 372 -19.04 20.35 -6.80
C HIS A 372 -18.60 20.53 -8.25
N LEU A 373 -17.36 20.13 -8.58
CA LEU A 373 -16.87 20.14 -9.96
C LEU A 373 -17.85 19.43 -10.90
N SER A 374 -18.19 18.18 -10.60
CA SER A 374 -19.08 17.39 -11.44
C SER A 374 -20.45 18.05 -11.68
N ARG A 375 -21.10 18.53 -10.60
CA ARG A 375 -22.46 19.05 -10.63
C ARG A 375 -22.54 20.49 -11.14
N ASP A 376 -21.73 21.37 -10.58
CA ASP A 376 -21.91 22.82 -10.71
C ASP A 376 -21.06 23.41 -11.84
N ILE A 377 -19.87 22.84 -12.10
CA ILE A 377 -19.01 23.26 -13.22
C ILE A 377 -19.41 22.53 -14.50
N TRP A 378 -19.51 21.19 -14.46
CA TRP A 378 -19.81 20.40 -15.66
C TRP A 378 -21.32 20.16 -15.89
N GLY A 379 -22.19 20.53 -14.95
CA GLY A 379 -23.63 20.22 -15.08
C GLY A 379 -23.93 18.72 -15.13
N PHE A 380 -22.99 17.87 -14.68
CA PHE A 380 -23.04 16.43 -14.82
C PHE A 380 -23.59 15.76 -13.57
N LYS A 381 -24.34 14.67 -13.76
CA LYS A 381 -24.88 13.85 -12.66
C LYS A 381 -24.09 12.56 -12.54
N PRO A 382 -23.08 12.46 -11.66
CA PRO A 382 -22.26 11.26 -11.51
C PRO A 382 -23.02 10.17 -10.76
N ILE A 383 -22.58 8.91 -10.91
CA ILE A 383 -23.06 7.83 -10.05
C ILE A 383 -22.33 7.93 -8.71
N ARG A 384 -23.08 8.16 -7.63
CA ARG A 384 -22.56 8.37 -6.28
C ARG A 384 -22.45 7.07 -5.47
N PRO A 385 -21.55 6.99 -4.47
CA PRO A 385 -21.53 5.88 -3.53
C PRO A 385 -22.84 5.79 -2.72
N PRO A 386 -23.21 4.58 -2.26
CA PRO A 386 -24.33 4.43 -1.33
C PRO A 386 -23.99 5.08 0.01
N VAL A 387 -25.02 5.59 0.69
CA VAL A 387 -24.92 6.11 2.06
C VAL A 387 -25.29 5.00 3.04
N SER A 388 -24.38 4.68 3.93
CA SER A 388 -24.53 3.69 4.99
C SER A 388 -25.07 4.34 6.26
N LYS A 389 -25.76 3.56 7.09
CA LYS A 389 -26.17 3.97 8.43
C LYS A 389 -25.68 2.91 9.43
N PRO A 390 -24.78 3.25 10.37
CA PRO A 390 -24.35 2.32 11.40
C PRO A 390 -25.53 1.98 12.32
N LYS A 391 -25.46 0.81 12.94
CA LYS A 391 -26.42 0.42 13.97
C LYS A 391 -26.28 1.37 15.18
N PRO A 392 -27.38 1.91 15.72
CA PRO A 392 -27.32 2.71 16.93
C PRO A 392 -26.67 1.94 18.08
N ALA A 393 -25.71 2.58 18.74
CA ALA A 393 -25.11 2.10 19.97
C ALA A 393 -24.80 3.28 20.90
N PRO A 394 -24.66 3.03 22.21
CA PRO A 394 -24.22 4.06 23.15
C PRO A 394 -22.89 4.68 22.73
N LYS A 395 -22.60 5.92 23.13
CA LYS A 395 -21.31 6.54 22.79
C LYS A 395 -20.17 5.90 23.57
N GLN A 396 -20.32 5.80 24.88
CA GLN A 396 -19.31 5.22 25.77
C GLN A 396 -19.19 3.71 25.57
N ALA A 397 -17.96 3.21 25.58
CA ALA A 397 -17.65 1.80 25.40
C ALA A 397 -18.26 0.91 26.50
N VAL A 398 -18.26 1.39 27.75
CA VAL A 398 -18.79 0.66 28.91
C VAL A 398 -20.29 0.36 28.81
N ASP A 399 -21.03 1.22 28.11
CA ASP A 399 -22.48 1.10 27.97
C ASP A 399 -22.89 0.18 26.81
N ALA A 400 -21.94 -0.35 26.02
CA ALA A 400 -22.26 -1.11 24.81
C ALA A 400 -23.03 -2.42 25.08
N GLY A 401 -23.01 -2.93 26.31
CA GLY A 401 -23.65 -4.19 26.69
C GLY A 401 -22.69 -5.36 26.59
N ARG A 402 -23.22 -6.51 26.16
CA ARG A 402 -22.57 -7.82 26.31
C ARG A 402 -21.37 -8.03 25.38
N THR A 403 -20.41 -8.82 25.84
CA THR A 403 -19.23 -9.22 25.06
C THR A 403 -19.30 -10.68 24.64
N ALA A 404 -19.19 -10.93 23.33
CA ALA A 404 -19.20 -12.25 22.74
C ALA A 404 -17.86 -12.65 22.10
N ILE A 405 -17.42 -13.87 22.36
CA ILE A 405 -16.30 -14.50 21.63
C ILE A 405 -16.85 -15.46 20.56
N VAL A 406 -16.32 -15.36 19.34
CA VAL A 406 -16.49 -16.37 18.29
C VAL A 406 -15.19 -17.14 18.12
N THR A 407 -15.25 -18.47 18.14
CA THR A 407 -14.06 -19.31 17.98
C THR A 407 -14.37 -20.60 17.23
N THR A 408 -13.31 -21.25 16.73
CA THR A 408 -13.38 -22.55 16.06
C THR A 408 -12.44 -23.54 16.72
N MET A 409 -12.91 -24.75 16.95
CA MET A 409 -12.15 -25.79 17.68
C MET A 409 -12.13 -27.11 16.91
N LYS A 410 -11.11 -27.92 17.17
CA LYS A 410 -11.01 -29.31 16.73
C LYS A 410 -10.13 -30.04 17.74
N ASN A 411 -10.67 -30.95 18.52
CA ASN A 411 -9.91 -31.68 19.56
C ASN A 411 -9.19 -30.74 20.54
N GLU A 412 -9.96 -29.92 21.26
CA GLU A 412 -9.46 -28.92 22.24
C GLU A 412 -9.96 -29.19 23.66
N GLY A 413 -10.71 -30.27 23.87
CA GLY A 413 -11.45 -30.57 25.09
C GLY A 413 -10.72 -30.27 26.39
N PRO A 414 -9.47 -30.73 26.59
CA PRO A 414 -8.74 -30.51 27.85
C PRO A 414 -8.51 -29.04 28.22
N PHE A 415 -8.59 -28.12 27.27
CA PHE A 415 -8.24 -26.70 27.46
C PHE A 415 -9.47 -25.79 27.55
N ILE A 416 -10.67 -26.30 27.26
CA ILE A 416 -11.88 -25.48 27.13
C ILE A 416 -12.31 -24.87 28.46
N LEU A 417 -12.29 -25.65 29.55
CA LEU A 417 -12.83 -25.18 30.83
C LEU A 417 -11.97 -24.08 31.47
N GLU A 418 -10.63 -24.18 31.41
CA GLU A 418 -9.74 -23.08 31.82
C GLU A 418 -10.04 -21.82 31.00
N TRP A 419 -10.10 -21.97 29.68
CA TRP A 419 -10.32 -20.85 28.77
C TRP A 419 -11.66 -20.16 29.00
N LEU A 420 -12.75 -20.93 29.17
CA LEU A 420 -14.07 -20.39 29.52
C LEU A 420 -14.04 -19.70 30.89
N ALA A 421 -13.47 -20.34 31.90
CA ALA A 421 -13.44 -19.81 33.25
C ALA A 421 -12.68 -18.49 33.34
N TYR A 422 -11.51 -18.41 32.69
CA TYR A 422 -10.73 -17.18 32.63
C TYR A 422 -11.50 -16.05 31.92
N HIS A 423 -12.06 -16.32 30.74
CA HIS A 423 -12.74 -15.28 29.97
C HIS A 423 -14.02 -14.79 30.67
N ARG A 424 -14.75 -15.67 31.35
CA ARG A 424 -15.89 -15.27 32.19
C ARG A 424 -15.43 -14.42 33.38
N ALA A 425 -14.32 -14.78 34.03
CA ALA A 425 -13.77 -14.03 35.16
C ALA A 425 -13.36 -12.60 34.79
N ILE A 426 -12.91 -12.34 33.56
CA ILE A 426 -12.61 -10.99 33.08
C ILE A 426 -13.82 -10.23 32.51
N GLY A 427 -15.01 -10.86 32.45
CA GLY A 427 -16.25 -10.22 32.02
C GLY A 427 -16.70 -10.51 30.59
N VAL A 428 -16.31 -11.65 30.00
CA VAL A 428 -16.95 -12.15 28.77
C VAL A 428 -18.28 -12.80 29.09
N ASP A 429 -19.32 -12.40 28.36
CA ASP A 429 -20.70 -12.82 28.59
C ASP A 429 -21.09 -14.08 27.82
N ASP A 430 -20.70 -14.12 26.54
CA ASP A 430 -21.21 -15.06 25.55
C ASP A 430 -20.08 -15.74 24.77
N PHE A 431 -20.27 -17.01 24.45
CA PHE A 431 -19.33 -17.81 23.67
C PHE A 431 -20.08 -18.51 22.53
N LEU A 432 -19.67 -18.26 21.29
CA LEU A 432 -20.12 -18.97 20.11
C LEU A 432 -18.97 -19.82 19.56
N ILE A 433 -19.12 -21.13 19.68
CA ILE A 433 -18.05 -22.09 19.41
C ILE A 433 -18.50 -22.99 18.26
N TYR A 434 -17.69 -23.02 17.20
CA TYR A 434 -17.86 -23.97 16.10
C TYR A 434 -16.84 -25.10 16.21
N THR A 435 -17.26 -26.34 16.04
CA THR A 435 -16.33 -27.49 16.03
C THR A 435 -16.14 -28.07 14.63
N ASN A 436 -14.99 -28.72 14.42
CA ASN A 436 -14.63 -29.35 13.15
C ASN A 436 -14.21 -30.80 13.41
N ASP A 437 -15.09 -31.76 13.12
CA ASP A 437 -14.77 -33.19 13.09
C ASP A 437 -13.99 -33.64 14.35
N CYS A 438 -14.55 -33.41 15.54
CA CYS A 438 -13.89 -33.75 16.79
C CYS A 438 -13.92 -35.27 17.04
N THR A 439 -12.90 -35.78 17.72
CA THR A 439 -12.72 -37.20 18.01
C THR A 439 -12.31 -37.47 19.46
N ASP A 440 -12.24 -36.44 20.31
CA ASP A 440 -11.81 -36.50 21.71
C ASP A 440 -12.93 -36.15 22.70
N GLY A 441 -14.17 -36.03 22.21
CA GLY A 441 -15.32 -35.60 23.01
C GLY A 441 -15.47 -34.07 23.17
N THR A 442 -14.66 -33.26 22.47
CA THR A 442 -14.77 -31.78 22.47
C THR A 442 -16.19 -31.30 22.14
N ASP A 443 -16.77 -31.83 21.06
CA ASP A 443 -18.13 -31.53 20.59
C ASP A 443 -19.19 -31.98 21.60
N ALA A 444 -19.08 -33.20 22.13
CA ALA A 444 -20.01 -33.73 23.13
C ALA A 444 -20.00 -32.90 24.43
N MET A 445 -18.83 -32.44 24.88
CA MET A 445 -18.71 -31.53 26.02
C MET A 445 -19.33 -30.17 25.71
N LEU A 446 -19.10 -29.61 24.52
CA LEU A 446 -19.69 -28.33 24.11
C LEU A 446 -21.21 -28.40 23.96
N ASP A 447 -21.77 -29.52 23.51
CA ASP A 447 -23.20 -29.77 23.50
C ASP A 447 -23.78 -29.82 24.92
N LEU A 448 -23.07 -30.46 25.86
CA LEU A 448 -23.45 -30.46 27.27
C LEU A 448 -23.46 -29.04 27.85
N LEU A 449 -22.39 -28.27 27.62
CA LEU A 449 -22.27 -26.89 28.08
C LEU A 449 -23.36 -26.00 27.48
N GLN A 450 -23.73 -26.22 26.20
CA GLN A 450 -24.85 -25.53 25.56
C GLN A 450 -26.19 -25.87 26.22
N ARG A 451 -26.47 -27.15 26.49
CA ARG A 451 -27.70 -27.56 27.20
C ARG A 451 -27.81 -26.93 28.59
N LYS A 452 -26.67 -26.71 29.25
CA LYS A 452 -26.57 -26.02 30.54
C LYS A 452 -26.58 -24.48 30.43
N GLY A 453 -26.70 -23.93 29.21
CA GLY A 453 -26.79 -22.49 28.96
C GLY A 453 -25.46 -21.73 29.13
N LEU A 454 -24.32 -22.41 29.11
CA LEU A 454 -23.01 -21.82 29.36
C LEU A 454 -22.34 -21.30 28.08
N VAL A 455 -22.63 -21.92 26.93
CA VAL A 455 -22.09 -21.57 25.61
C VAL A 455 -23.15 -21.75 24.52
N GLN A 456 -22.86 -21.29 23.31
CA GLN A 456 -23.54 -21.67 22.07
C GLN A 456 -22.58 -22.52 21.23
N HIS A 457 -23.01 -23.71 20.84
CA HIS A 457 -22.23 -24.68 20.07
C HIS A 457 -22.89 -24.96 18.71
N ARG A 458 -22.09 -25.02 17.65
CA ARG A 458 -22.52 -25.37 16.30
C ARG A 458 -21.49 -26.29 15.64
N ASP A 459 -21.96 -27.23 14.83
CA ASP A 459 -21.09 -27.87 13.86
C ASP A 459 -20.68 -26.85 12.80
N ASN A 460 -19.41 -26.86 12.38
CA ASN A 460 -18.95 -25.91 11.37
C ASN A 460 -19.50 -26.27 9.97
N PRO A 461 -20.23 -25.36 9.29
CA PRO A 461 -20.89 -25.65 8.02
C PRO A 461 -19.94 -25.72 6.80
N PHE A 462 -18.61 -25.67 6.99
CA PHE A 462 -17.62 -25.58 5.91
C PHE A 462 -17.72 -26.67 4.83
N ARG A 463 -18.27 -27.84 5.16
CA ARG A 463 -18.52 -28.92 4.18
C ARG A 463 -19.62 -28.57 3.16
N THR A 464 -20.51 -27.64 3.51
CA THR A 464 -21.64 -27.20 2.68
C THR A 464 -21.40 -25.85 2.00
N MET A 465 -20.34 -25.13 2.40
CA MET A 465 -19.99 -23.82 1.86
C MET A 465 -18.86 -23.94 0.83
N VAL A 466 -19.20 -23.79 -0.45
CA VAL A 466 -18.26 -23.89 -1.56
C VAL A 466 -17.11 -22.88 -1.41
N ASP A 467 -15.88 -23.35 -1.62
CA ASP A 467 -14.63 -22.56 -1.59
C ASP A 467 -14.32 -21.83 -0.27
N MET A 468 -14.94 -22.24 0.84
CA MET A 468 -14.67 -21.65 2.16
C MET A 468 -13.86 -22.58 3.04
N LYS A 469 -12.73 -22.06 3.52
CA LYS A 469 -11.96 -22.71 4.58
C LYS A 469 -12.76 -22.76 5.89
N PRO A 470 -12.53 -23.76 6.76
CA PRO A 470 -13.32 -23.94 7.97
C PRO A 470 -13.54 -22.68 8.81
N GLN A 471 -12.50 -21.91 9.15
CA GLN A 471 -12.71 -20.70 9.97
C GLN A 471 -13.50 -19.61 9.23
N HIS A 472 -13.35 -19.48 7.91
CA HIS A 472 -14.13 -18.51 7.14
C HIS A 472 -15.61 -18.89 7.06
N ALA A 473 -15.92 -20.19 6.93
CA ALA A 473 -17.29 -20.67 6.94
C ALA A 473 -17.98 -20.41 8.30
N ALA A 474 -17.30 -20.72 9.41
CA ALA A 474 -17.80 -20.43 10.75
C ALA A 474 -18.06 -18.94 10.98
N LEU A 475 -17.11 -18.08 10.60
CA LEU A 475 -17.28 -16.63 10.74
C LEU A 475 -18.42 -16.07 9.89
N ALA A 476 -18.62 -16.58 8.67
CA ALA A 476 -19.75 -16.20 7.83
C ALA A 476 -21.10 -16.66 8.41
N ALA A 477 -21.14 -17.86 9.02
CA ALA A 477 -22.34 -18.34 9.70
C ALA A 477 -22.65 -17.51 10.97
N ALA A 478 -21.60 -17.18 11.75
CA ALA A 478 -21.70 -16.45 13.00
C ALA A 478 -22.33 -15.05 12.87
N GLU A 479 -22.19 -14.40 11.69
CA GLU A 479 -22.81 -13.10 11.39
C GLU A 479 -24.34 -13.12 11.58
N ASN A 480 -24.97 -14.28 11.41
CA ASN A 480 -26.42 -14.45 11.52
C ASN A 480 -26.87 -15.05 12.86
N GLU A 481 -25.95 -15.37 13.76
CA GLU A 481 -26.29 -15.96 15.06
C GLU A 481 -26.86 -14.89 16.01
N PRO A 482 -28.02 -15.14 16.66
CA PRO A 482 -28.64 -14.16 17.56
C PRO A 482 -27.74 -13.72 18.73
N VAL A 483 -26.80 -14.57 19.15
CA VAL A 483 -25.83 -14.21 20.20
C VAL A 483 -24.86 -13.13 19.73
N ILE A 484 -24.44 -13.16 18.46
CA ILE A 484 -23.53 -12.16 17.88
C ILE A 484 -24.29 -10.89 17.52
N GLN A 485 -25.48 -11.01 16.90
CA GLN A 485 -26.28 -9.84 16.53
C GLN A 485 -26.72 -8.98 17.74
N ARG A 486 -26.85 -9.61 18.92
CA ARG A 486 -27.19 -8.92 20.19
C ARG A 486 -25.99 -8.48 21.01
N ALA A 487 -24.78 -8.94 20.67
CA ALA A 487 -23.57 -8.54 21.38
C ALA A 487 -23.27 -7.04 21.12
N GLY A 488 -22.87 -6.34 22.17
CA GLY A 488 -22.35 -4.97 22.08
C GLY A 488 -20.90 -4.95 21.60
N TRP A 489 -20.13 -5.93 22.07
CA TRP A 489 -18.74 -6.16 21.72
C TRP A 489 -18.55 -7.58 21.21
N SER A 490 -17.69 -7.73 20.21
CA SER A 490 -17.36 -9.04 19.64
C SER A 490 -15.86 -9.16 19.41
N ILE A 491 -15.34 -10.37 19.51
CA ILE A 491 -13.98 -10.72 19.10
C ILE A 491 -13.96 -12.14 18.51
N CYS A 492 -13.18 -12.31 17.45
CA CYS A 492 -12.84 -13.62 16.92
C CYS A 492 -11.45 -13.99 17.43
N MET A 493 -11.33 -15.05 18.22
CA MET A 493 -10.06 -15.48 18.82
C MET A 493 -10.01 -16.99 19.02
N ASP A 494 -8.81 -17.53 19.12
CA ASP A 494 -8.54 -18.97 19.20
C ASP A 494 -8.49 -19.42 20.68
N VAL A 495 -8.73 -20.71 20.97
CA VAL A 495 -8.81 -21.24 22.36
C VAL A 495 -7.45 -21.27 23.09
N ASP A 496 -6.36 -21.05 22.36
CA ASP A 496 -5.01 -20.87 22.91
C ASP A 496 -4.63 -19.39 23.07
N GLU A 497 -5.61 -18.48 23.04
CA GLU A 497 -5.44 -17.04 23.22
C GLU A 497 -6.20 -16.55 24.46
N PHE A 498 -5.55 -15.70 25.27
CA PHE A 498 -6.08 -15.17 26.54
C PHE A 498 -5.95 -13.64 26.58
N ILE A 499 -7.08 -12.96 26.77
CA ILE A 499 -7.11 -11.49 26.89
C ILE A 499 -6.55 -11.09 28.25
N THR A 500 -5.41 -10.40 28.27
CA THR A 500 -4.74 -9.98 29.51
C THR A 500 -4.86 -8.47 29.66
N VAL A 501 -5.85 -8.02 30.44
CA VAL A 501 -6.02 -6.60 30.79
C VAL A 501 -5.08 -6.24 31.94
N LYS A 502 -4.24 -5.24 31.72
CA LYS A 502 -3.15 -4.84 32.64
C LYS A 502 -3.51 -3.61 33.48
N ILE A 503 -4.59 -2.92 33.13
CA ILE A 503 -5.09 -1.73 33.82
C ILE A 503 -6.27 -2.04 34.75
N GLY A 504 -6.57 -1.11 35.65
CA GLY A 504 -7.70 -1.20 36.56
C GLY A 504 -7.69 -2.49 37.39
N ASP A 505 -8.83 -3.15 37.47
CA ASP A 505 -9.03 -4.43 38.18
C ASP A 505 -8.67 -5.67 37.34
N GLY A 506 -8.27 -5.50 36.07
CA GLY A 506 -7.96 -6.59 35.16
C GLY A 506 -9.17 -7.12 34.37
N THR A 507 -10.31 -6.44 34.42
CA THR A 507 -11.53 -6.83 33.70
C THR A 507 -11.73 -6.05 32.39
N LEU A 508 -12.58 -6.58 31.52
CA LEU A 508 -13.05 -5.86 30.33
C LEU A 508 -13.82 -4.60 30.69
N GLY A 509 -14.51 -4.56 31.84
CA GLY A 509 -15.18 -3.34 32.32
C GLY A 509 -14.21 -2.18 32.52
N ALA A 510 -13.06 -2.43 33.16
CA ALA A 510 -12.00 -1.43 33.31
C ALA A 510 -11.40 -1.02 31.96
N LEU A 511 -11.25 -1.96 31.02
CA LEU A 511 -10.78 -1.67 29.67
C LEU A 511 -11.76 -0.77 28.92
N TYR A 512 -13.06 -1.08 28.94
CA TYR A 512 -14.10 -0.27 28.30
C TYR A 512 -14.20 1.13 28.90
N ALA A 513 -14.06 1.27 30.22
CA ALA A 513 -14.01 2.58 30.85
C ALA A 513 -12.84 3.42 30.32
N ALA A 514 -11.64 2.83 30.18
CA ALA A 514 -10.45 3.51 29.65
C ALA A 514 -10.56 3.83 28.15
N MET A 515 -11.27 3.00 27.38
CA MET A 515 -11.49 3.20 25.95
C MET A 515 -12.33 4.44 25.62
N GLY A 516 -13.18 4.91 26.54
CA GLY A 516 -14.07 6.05 26.31
C GLY A 516 -15.00 5.82 25.10
N GLU A 517 -14.90 6.66 24.08
CA GLU A 517 -15.69 6.53 22.84
C GLU A 517 -15.03 5.64 21.76
N ALA A 518 -13.91 4.98 22.07
CA ALA A 518 -13.30 4.04 21.13
C ALA A 518 -14.21 2.84 20.90
N ASN A 519 -14.29 2.39 19.64
CA ASN A 519 -15.14 1.27 19.23
C ASN A 519 -14.35 0.06 18.74
N MET A 520 -13.01 0.12 18.76
CA MET A 520 -12.14 -1.01 18.45
C MET A 520 -10.84 -0.92 19.26
N ILE A 521 -10.29 -2.07 19.66
CA ILE A 521 -8.95 -2.16 20.24
C ILE A 521 -8.21 -3.40 19.72
N SER A 522 -7.00 -3.20 19.20
CA SER A 522 -6.10 -4.29 18.80
C SER A 522 -5.40 -4.87 20.01
N LEU A 523 -5.64 -6.14 20.26
CA LEU A 523 -4.93 -6.94 21.26
C LEU A 523 -3.72 -7.57 20.58
N THR A 524 -2.57 -6.88 20.63
CA THR A 524 -1.33 -7.38 20.05
C THR A 524 -0.96 -8.71 20.72
N TRP A 525 -0.61 -9.71 19.91
CA TRP A 525 -0.13 -10.97 20.44
C TRP A 525 1.13 -10.77 21.27
N ARG A 526 1.15 -11.45 22.42
CA ARG A 526 2.34 -11.79 23.16
C ARG A 526 2.52 -13.29 23.00
N LEU A 527 3.51 -13.73 22.21
CA LEU A 527 3.73 -15.16 21.99
C LEU A 527 4.36 -15.78 23.23
N PHE A 528 3.68 -16.76 23.83
CA PHE A 528 4.18 -17.56 24.94
C PHE A 528 4.72 -18.89 24.42
N GLY A 529 5.89 -19.26 24.90
CA GLY A 529 6.54 -20.53 24.60
C GLY A 529 6.09 -21.63 25.55
N ASN A 530 6.71 -22.80 25.39
CA ASN A 530 6.43 -23.96 26.22
C ASN A 530 7.09 -23.90 27.61
N ALA A 531 7.91 -22.88 27.91
CA ALA A 531 8.64 -22.72 29.17
C ALA A 531 9.43 -23.98 29.61
N ASP A 532 9.98 -24.72 28.64
CA ASP A 532 10.60 -26.04 28.81
C ASP A 532 9.70 -27.11 29.46
N ILE A 533 8.38 -26.90 29.48
CA ILE A 533 7.42 -27.93 29.87
C ILE A 533 7.30 -28.92 28.71
N HIS A 534 7.77 -30.14 28.96
CA HIS A 534 7.74 -31.22 27.96
C HIS A 534 6.44 -32.01 28.07
N HIS A 535 6.10 -32.44 29.27
CA HIS A 535 4.95 -33.30 29.56
C HIS A 535 3.63 -32.52 29.66
N TYR A 536 2.54 -33.17 29.29
CA TYR A 536 1.19 -32.66 29.51
C TYR A 536 0.74 -32.93 30.96
N GLU A 537 0.33 -31.87 31.66
CA GLU A 537 -0.39 -31.94 32.93
C GLU A 537 -1.75 -31.25 32.77
N ASP A 538 -2.79 -31.85 33.36
CA ASP A 538 -4.15 -31.27 33.40
C ASP A 538 -4.22 -30.18 34.47
N ARG A 539 -3.57 -29.05 34.15
CA ARG A 539 -3.44 -27.86 34.98
C ARG A 539 -3.53 -26.63 34.08
N PHE A 540 -3.75 -25.47 34.69
CA PHE A 540 -3.85 -24.23 33.94
C PHE A 540 -2.58 -23.96 33.15
N ILE A 541 -2.71 -23.79 31.83
CA ILE A 541 -1.59 -23.43 30.98
C ILE A 541 -1.08 -22.03 31.34
N THR A 542 -1.96 -21.15 31.81
CA THR A 542 -1.60 -19.79 32.21
C THR A 542 -0.74 -19.73 33.48
N GLU A 543 -0.75 -20.80 34.29
CA GLU A 543 0.12 -20.94 35.47
C GLU A 543 1.46 -21.60 35.13
N GLN A 544 1.47 -22.50 34.15
CA GLN A 544 2.65 -23.28 33.78
C GLN A 544 3.56 -22.54 32.80
N LEU A 545 2.96 -21.84 31.83
CA LEU A 545 3.67 -21.27 30.68
C LEU A 545 3.89 -19.77 30.89
N THR A 546 4.89 -19.40 31.67
CA THR A 546 5.14 -18.00 32.08
C THR A 546 6.19 -17.27 31.24
N ARG A 547 6.78 -17.95 30.25
CA ARG A 547 7.84 -17.40 29.39
C ARG A 547 7.30 -17.02 28.01
N CYS A 548 7.74 -15.87 27.49
CA CYS A 548 7.22 -15.27 26.27
C CYS A 548 8.28 -14.51 25.45
N ALA A 549 7.85 -13.98 24.31
CA ALA A 549 8.63 -13.05 23.49
C ALA A 549 8.88 -11.73 24.24
N PRO A 550 9.95 -10.97 23.94
CA PRO A 550 10.07 -9.58 24.41
C PRO A 550 8.98 -8.68 23.80
N GLU A 551 8.75 -7.49 24.36
CA GLU A 551 7.78 -6.52 23.78
C GLU A 551 8.20 -6.08 22.38
N LEU A 552 9.48 -5.73 22.24
CA LEU A 552 10.05 -5.35 20.96
C LEU A 552 10.50 -6.59 20.17
N VAL A 553 9.56 -7.24 19.47
CA VAL A 553 9.81 -8.44 18.65
C VAL A 553 9.47 -8.20 17.17
N ARG A 554 10.37 -7.50 16.47
CA ARG A 554 10.16 -7.12 15.04
C ARG A 554 9.98 -8.32 14.11
N LYS A 555 10.61 -9.45 14.47
CA LYS A 555 10.67 -10.69 13.70
C LYS A 555 10.44 -11.88 14.66
N PRO A 556 9.72 -12.92 14.24
CA PRO A 556 8.99 -13.05 12.98
C PRO A 556 7.83 -12.03 12.93
N HIS A 557 7.43 -11.56 11.74
CA HIS A 557 6.35 -10.58 11.64
C HIS A 557 5.02 -11.05 12.24
N GLN A 558 4.84 -12.37 12.32
CA GLN A 558 3.70 -13.02 12.95
C GLN A 558 3.65 -12.78 14.46
N ALA A 559 4.76 -12.52 15.14
CA ALA A 559 4.78 -12.24 16.58
C ALA A 559 4.01 -10.97 16.96
N TRP A 560 3.80 -10.06 16.00
CA TRP A 560 2.99 -8.86 16.16
C TRP A 560 1.62 -8.95 15.47
N GLY A 561 1.16 -10.14 15.10
CA GLY A 561 -0.26 -10.31 14.77
C GLY A 561 -1.15 -9.85 15.93
N PHE A 562 -2.39 -9.48 15.64
CA PHE A 562 -3.35 -9.13 16.68
C PHE A 562 -4.72 -9.73 16.38
N LYS A 563 -5.53 -9.88 17.43
CA LYS A 563 -7.00 -9.95 17.30
C LYS A 563 -7.57 -8.61 17.74
N THR A 564 -8.77 -8.30 17.28
CA THR A 564 -9.40 -7.00 17.57
C THR A 564 -10.71 -7.24 18.28
N LEU A 565 -10.86 -6.63 19.44
CA LEU A 565 -12.14 -6.48 20.13
C LEU A 565 -12.83 -5.26 19.55
N PHE A 566 -14.04 -5.42 19.02
CA PHE A 566 -14.73 -4.37 18.28
C PHE A 566 -16.20 -4.29 18.66
N ARG A 567 -16.75 -3.09 18.55
CA ARG A 567 -18.15 -2.80 18.80
C ARG A 567 -18.99 -3.26 17.61
N ASN A 568 -20.08 -3.99 17.87
CA ASN A 568 -20.92 -4.53 16.81
C ASN A 568 -21.95 -3.49 16.32
N ILE A 569 -21.48 -2.52 15.54
CA ILE A 569 -22.24 -1.33 15.11
C ILE A 569 -22.32 -1.13 13.60
N ASP A 570 -22.10 -2.20 12.82
CA ASP A 570 -22.22 -2.22 11.35
C ASP A 570 -21.33 -1.22 10.58
N ILE A 571 -20.21 -0.78 11.19
CA ILE A 571 -19.16 -0.05 10.45
C ILE A 571 -18.46 -0.99 9.45
N TYR A 572 -18.35 -2.27 9.79
CA TYR A 572 -17.79 -3.31 8.95
C TYR A 572 -18.86 -4.34 8.60
N LYS A 573 -18.81 -4.85 7.37
CA LYS A 573 -19.82 -5.78 6.84
C LYS A 573 -19.70 -7.21 7.34
N LYS A 574 -18.50 -7.62 7.78
CA LYS A 574 -18.18 -9.04 8.00
C LYS A 574 -17.31 -9.26 9.22
N LEU A 575 -17.45 -10.42 9.84
CA LEU A 575 -16.48 -10.93 10.81
C LEU A 575 -15.19 -11.32 10.08
N GLY A 576 -14.09 -11.38 10.83
CA GLY A 576 -12.81 -11.77 10.27
C GLY A 576 -11.83 -12.25 11.33
N VAL A 577 -10.91 -13.12 10.89
CA VAL A 577 -9.98 -13.86 11.77
C VAL A 577 -9.17 -12.97 12.73
N HIS A 578 -8.78 -11.77 12.30
CA HIS A 578 -7.99 -10.83 13.10
C HIS A 578 -8.77 -9.58 13.53
N ARG A 579 -9.82 -9.25 12.78
CA ARG A 579 -10.63 -8.04 12.92
C ARG A 579 -11.83 -8.13 11.98
N PRO A 580 -12.87 -7.30 12.17
CA PRO A 580 -13.95 -7.22 11.20
C PRO A 580 -13.44 -6.67 9.84
N LYS A 581 -14.08 -7.10 8.76
CA LYS A 581 -13.70 -6.83 7.36
C LYS A 581 -14.83 -6.14 6.60
N GLY A 582 -14.47 -5.54 5.46
CA GLY A 582 -15.44 -4.87 4.59
C GLY A 582 -15.95 -3.58 5.19
N LEU A 583 -15.04 -2.66 5.54
CA LEU A 583 -15.37 -1.30 5.99
C LEU A 583 -16.36 -0.65 5.02
N ASN A 584 -17.46 -0.10 5.57
CA ASN A 584 -18.31 0.84 4.86
C ASN A 584 -17.52 2.14 4.69
N PRO A 585 -17.09 2.49 3.46
CA PRO A 585 -16.09 3.53 3.28
C PRO A 585 -16.57 4.90 3.78
N ASP A 586 -17.87 5.18 3.67
CA ASP A 586 -18.51 6.41 4.14
C ASP A 586 -18.61 6.52 5.67
N LEU A 587 -18.30 5.45 6.41
CA LEU A 587 -18.23 5.42 7.88
C LEU A 587 -16.79 5.38 8.42
N TRP A 588 -15.79 5.66 7.58
CA TRP A 588 -14.37 5.59 7.96
C TRP A 588 -14.00 6.52 9.13
N ASP A 589 -14.66 7.69 9.21
CA ASP A 589 -14.46 8.72 10.22
C ASP A 589 -15.07 8.35 11.57
N GLN A 590 -15.95 7.35 11.59
CA GLN A 590 -16.51 6.77 12.80
C GLN A 590 -15.64 5.65 13.38
N VAL A 591 -14.54 5.26 12.72
CA VAL A 591 -13.62 4.24 13.25
C VAL A 591 -12.73 4.87 14.31
N HIS A 592 -12.99 4.52 15.58
CA HIS A 592 -12.18 4.93 16.73
C HIS A 592 -11.41 3.72 17.25
N TRP A 593 -10.28 3.42 16.60
CA TRP A 593 -9.51 2.22 16.85
C TRP A 593 -8.23 2.52 17.65
N LEU A 594 -8.04 1.83 18.77
CA LEU A 594 -6.85 1.90 19.62
C LEU A 594 -5.94 0.67 19.44
N ASN A 595 -4.65 0.81 19.74
CA ASN A 595 -3.75 -0.30 19.98
C ASN A 595 -3.81 -0.77 21.45
N GLY A 596 -3.06 -1.82 21.79
CA GLY A 596 -3.04 -2.40 23.14
C GLY A 596 -2.49 -1.49 24.25
N SER A 597 -1.96 -0.31 23.90
CA SER A 597 -1.52 0.73 24.84
C SER A 597 -2.48 1.93 24.90
N GLY A 598 -3.64 1.85 24.24
CA GLY A 598 -4.63 2.95 24.21
C GLY A 598 -4.31 4.07 23.21
N ASN A 599 -3.29 3.91 22.37
CA ASN A 599 -2.94 4.88 21.34
C ASN A 599 -3.77 4.67 20.06
N ARG A 600 -4.13 5.77 19.38
CA ARG A 600 -4.92 5.69 18.14
C ARG A 600 -4.16 4.97 17.03
N MET A 601 -4.83 4.03 16.37
CA MET A 601 -4.35 3.36 15.17
C MET A 601 -4.40 4.30 13.96
N PRO A 602 -3.40 4.27 13.07
CA PRO A 602 -3.42 5.06 11.86
C PRO A 602 -4.50 4.56 10.90
N ARG A 603 -5.16 5.48 10.18
CA ARG A 603 -6.30 5.20 9.29
C ARG A 603 -6.04 4.13 8.23
N GLU A 604 -4.79 3.95 7.82
CA GLU A 604 -4.44 2.93 6.81
C GLU A 604 -4.56 1.50 7.34
N MET A 605 -4.65 1.34 8.66
CA MET A 605 -4.90 0.05 9.28
C MET A 605 -6.37 -0.36 9.18
N PHE A 606 -7.31 0.59 9.05
CA PHE A 606 -8.76 0.35 9.19
C PHE A 606 -9.27 -0.74 8.25
N ARG A 607 -8.76 -0.76 7.01
CA ARG A 607 -9.19 -1.73 6.00
C ARG A 607 -8.42 -3.03 5.97
N ASN A 608 -7.11 -3.00 6.28
CA ASN A 608 -6.16 -4.07 5.93
C ASN A 608 -5.22 -4.49 7.08
N GLY A 609 -5.15 -3.75 8.18
CA GLY A 609 -4.24 -4.04 9.30
C GLY A 609 -4.53 -5.39 9.96
N TRP A 610 -3.53 -6.24 10.10
CA TRP A 610 -3.65 -7.53 10.82
C TRP A 610 -2.50 -7.78 11.79
N ARG A 611 -1.49 -6.90 11.77
CA ARG A 611 -0.32 -6.94 12.63
C ARG A 611 0.12 -5.53 12.99
N SER A 612 0.75 -5.40 14.14
CA SER A 612 1.38 -4.17 14.60
C SER A 612 2.68 -3.88 13.85
N THR A 613 3.09 -2.62 13.90
CA THR A 613 4.34 -2.05 13.37
C THR A 613 5.11 -1.40 14.53
N LEU A 614 6.31 -0.88 14.25
CA LEU A 614 7.03 -0.07 15.24
C LEU A 614 6.26 1.15 15.72
N GLU A 615 5.32 1.65 14.92
CA GLU A 615 4.48 2.81 15.25
C GLU A 615 3.19 2.41 15.98
N THR A 616 2.80 1.14 15.95
CA THR A 616 1.45 0.70 16.36
C THR A 616 1.44 -0.45 17.38
N TYR A 617 2.58 -1.08 17.69
CA TYR A 617 2.62 -2.06 18.78
C TYR A 617 2.27 -1.40 20.12
N GLY A 618 1.71 -2.18 21.03
CA GLY A 618 1.31 -1.69 22.35
C GLY A 618 0.78 -2.81 23.22
N TYR A 619 1.16 -2.78 24.50
CA TYR A 619 0.88 -3.79 25.52
C TYR A 619 0.56 -3.19 26.89
N ASP A 620 0.42 -1.86 27.02
CA ASP A 620 0.32 -1.18 28.31
C ASP A 620 -1.05 -1.37 28.98
N TRP A 621 -2.12 -1.40 28.18
CA TRP A 621 -3.50 -1.57 28.67
C TRP A 621 -3.95 -3.02 28.56
N VAL A 622 -3.68 -3.64 27.42
CA VAL A 622 -4.12 -4.99 27.13
C VAL A 622 -3.19 -5.68 26.13
N GLN A 623 -2.98 -6.97 26.32
CA GLN A 623 -2.29 -7.85 25.37
C GLN A 623 -3.10 -9.12 25.15
N LEU A 624 -2.78 -9.86 24.09
CA LEU A 624 -3.32 -11.19 23.85
C LEU A 624 -2.22 -12.24 24.06
N ASN A 625 -2.23 -12.90 25.21
CA ASN A 625 -1.30 -14.00 25.47
C ASN A 625 -1.66 -15.15 24.53
N HIS A 626 -0.72 -15.57 23.68
CA HIS A 626 -0.96 -16.64 22.71
C HIS A 626 -0.05 -17.84 23.00
N TYR A 627 -0.65 -18.92 23.51
CA TYR A 627 -0.02 -20.18 23.90
C TYR A 627 0.00 -21.18 22.75
N ALA A 628 0.53 -20.75 21.61
CA ALA A 628 0.41 -21.48 20.35
C ALA A 628 1.04 -22.89 20.37
N VAL A 629 2.05 -23.13 21.19
CA VAL A 629 2.77 -24.41 21.22
C VAL A 629 2.40 -25.30 22.41
N ARG A 630 1.95 -24.72 23.54
CA ARG A 630 1.67 -25.45 24.81
C ARG A 630 2.87 -26.33 25.23
N SER A 631 2.64 -27.44 25.93
CA SER A 631 3.68 -28.45 26.21
C SER A 631 4.13 -29.16 24.93
N ALA A 632 5.35 -29.72 24.94
CA ALA A 632 5.88 -30.45 23.79
C ALA A 632 4.99 -31.65 23.41
N GLU A 633 4.45 -32.39 24.38
CA GLU A 633 3.48 -33.47 24.13
C GLU A 633 2.17 -32.97 23.50
N SER A 634 1.63 -31.86 24.00
CA SER A 634 0.40 -31.26 23.42
C SER A 634 0.62 -30.73 22.01
N PHE A 635 1.84 -30.29 21.69
CA PHE A 635 2.20 -29.88 20.34
C PHE A 635 2.18 -31.04 19.34
N LEU A 636 2.54 -32.26 19.77
CA LEU A 636 2.40 -33.45 18.92
C LEU A 636 0.94 -33.66 18.49
N VAL A 637 0.01 -33.56 19.45
CA VAL A 637 -1.43 -33.68 19.19
C VAL A 637 -1.92 -32.56 18.27
N LYS A 638 -1.46 -31.32 18.50
CA LYS A 638 -1.79 -30.17 17.66
C LYS A 638 -1.33 -30.38 16.22
N ARG A 639 -0.14 -30.92 16.00
CA ARG A 639 0.40 -31.23 14.68
C ARG A 639 -0.39 -32.34 13.98
N ASP A 640 -0.74 -33.41 14.71
CA ASP A 640 -1.46 -34.57 14.17
C ASP A 640 -2.86 -34.21 13.64
N ARG A 641 -3.63 -33.39 14.36
CA ARG A 641 -5.01 -33.04 13.98
C ARG A 641 -5.12 -32.07 12.78
N GLY A 642 -4.04 -31.38 12.40
CA GLY A 642 -3.99 -30.39 11.32
C GLY A 642 -4.49 -28.96 11.66
N ARG A 643 -4.49 -28.06 10.65
CA ARG A 643 -4.91 -26.65 10.78
C ARG A 643 -6.34 -26.40 10.29
N VAL A 644 -7.01 -25.40 10.86
CA VAL A 644 -8.37 -24.94 10.47
C VAL A 644 -8.34 -23.86 9.36
N ASN A 645 -7.17 -23.25 9.08
CA ASN A 645 -7.00 -22.14 8.11
C ASN A 645 -6.02 -22.40 6.95
N HIS A 646 -4.94 -23.15 7.18
CA HIS A 646 -3.89 -23.42 6.19
C HIS A 646 -3.67 -24.93 6.13
N VAL A 647 -4.70 -25.64 5.68
CA VAL A 647 -4.74 -27.12 5.63
C VAL A 647 -3.55 -27.73 4.89
N ASP A 648 -2.95 -27.01 3.94
CA ASP A 648 -1.85 -27.49 3.09
C ASP A 648 -0.43 -27.25 3.65
N ARG A 649 -0.29 -26.66 4.85
CA ARG A 649 1.04 -26.33 5.44
C ARG A 649 1.35 -27.19 6.66
N ASP A 650 2.43 -27.97 6.59
CA ASP A 650 2.97 -28.73 7.73
C ASP A 650 3.19 -27.83 8.97
N GLN A 651 2.82 -28.32 10.15
CA GLN A 651 3.12 -27.72 11.46
C GLN A 651 4.36 -28.39 12.08
N GLY A 652 5.40 -28.58 11.28
CA GLY A 652 6.68 -29.14 11.72
C GLY A 652 7.58 -28.14 12.46
N LEU A 653 8.89 -28.41 12.45
CA LEU A 653 9.91 -27.66 13.22
C LEU A 653 9.88 -26.15 12.99
N ASN A 654 9.63 -25.69 11.76
CA ASN A 654 9.59 -24.27 11.45
C ASN A 654 8.42 -23.55 12.17
N TYR A 655 7.26 -24.21 12.32
CA TYR A 655 6.16 -23.63 13.10
C TYR A 655 6.51 -23.54 14.58
N TRP A 656 7.05 -24.61 15.18
CA TRP A 656 7.52 -24.61 16.57
C TRP A 656 8.54 -23.49 16.81
N PHE A 657 9.58 -23.44 15.97
CA PHE A 657 10.64 -22.44 16.06
C PHE A 657 10.10 -21.00 15.96
N ARG A 658 9.10 -20.75 15.12
CA ARG A 658 8.51 -19.42 14.95
C ARG A 658 7.58 -19.01 16.10
N MET A 659 6.96 -19.96 16.79
CA MET A 659 5.91 -19.67 17.78
C MET A 659 6.35 -19.90 19.23
N ASN A 660 7.42 -20.69 19.47
CA ASN A 660 7.90 -21.03 20.81
C ASN A 660 8.87 -19.97 21.35
N HIS A 661 8.34 -18.90 21.96
CA HIS A 661 9.16 -17.81 22.51
C HIS A 661 9.29 -17.91 24.03
N ASN A 662 10.53 -18.03 24.55
CA ASN A 662 10.80 -18.17 25.99
C ASN A 662 11.82 -17.15 26.55
N ALA A 663 11.97 -16.00 25.90
CA ALA A 663 13.06 -15.04 26.18
C ALA A 663 12.91 -14.32 27.53
N VAL A 664 11.69 -13.96 27.92
CA VAL A 664 11.41 -13.21 29.16
C VAL A 664 10.22 -13.81 29.90
N GLU A 665 10.11 -13.56 31.20
CA GLU A 665 8.94 -13.93 31.99
C GLU A 665 7.86 -12.84 31.94
N ASP A 666 6.60 -13.24 31.94
CA ASP A 666 5.44 -12.36 32.03
C ASP A 666 4.38 -13.02 32.92
N HIS A 667 4.09 -12.36 34.04
CA HIS A 667 3.12 -12.79 35.05
C HIS A 667 1.87 -11.91 35.08
N ALA A 668 1.63 -11.08 34.06
CA ALA A 668 0.53 -10.13 34.05
C ALA A 668 -0.85 -10.80 34.18
N ILE A 669 -0.99 -12.01 33.62
CA ILE A 669 -2.22 -12.81 33.68
C ILE A 669 -2.51 -13.33 35.10
N ALA A 670 -1.48 -13.42 35.96
CA ALA A 670 -1.56 -14.04 37.28
C ALA A 670 -2.63 -13.39 38.18
N ARG A 671 -2.85 -12.07 38.00
CA ARG A 671 -3.82 -11.30 38.78
C ARG A 671 -5.26 -11.81 38.67
N MET A 672 -5.62 -12.43 37.54
CA MET A 672 -6.98 -12.94 37.28
C MET A 672 -7.12 -14.44 37.57
N LEU A 673 -6.03 -15.14 37.88
CA LEU A 673 -6.06 -16.57 38.16
C LEU A 673 -6.93 -16.95 39.36
N PRO A 674 -6.97 -16.19 40.47
CA PRO A 674 -7.88 -16.51 41.57
C PRO A 674 -9.37 -16.50 41.13
N ALA A 675 -9.78 -15.52 40.34
CA ALA A 675 -11.14 -15.43 39.83
C ALA A 675 -11.44 -16.52 38.78
N ALA A 676 -10.48 -16.79 37.89
CA ALA A 676 -10.58 -17.89 36.92
C ALA A 676 -10.69 -19.25 37.63
N ARG A 677 -9.94 -19.48 38.71
CA ARG A 677 -10.00 -20.71 39.50
C ARG A 677 -11.38 -20.87 40.14
N ALA A 678 -11.92 -19.83 40.75
CA ALA A 678 -13.25 -19.87 41.35
C ALA A 678 -14.33 -20.24 40.31
N GLU A 679 -14.26 -19.69 39.10
CA GLU A 679 -15.20 -20.04 38.03
C GLU A 679 -14.97 -21.46 37.50
N PHE A 680 -13.71 -21.90 37.38
CA PHE A 680 -13.38 -23.26 36.97
C PHE A 680 -13.88 -24.29 37.98
N ASP A 681 -13.68 -24.05 39.28
CA ASP A 681 -14.14 -24.91 40.36
C ASP A 681 -15.67 -24.98 40.36
N ARG A 682 -16.36 -23.86 40.06
CA ARG A 682 -17.82 -23.83 39.88
C ARG A 682 -18.27 -24.71 38.71
N LEU A 683 -17.57 -24.69 37.58
CA LEU A 683 -17.87 -25.57 36.43
C LEU A 683 -17.61 -27.05 36.77
N MET A 684 -16.49 -27.34 37.42
CA MET A 684 -16.07 -28.70 37.79
C MET A 684 -16.83 -29.29 38.99
N ALA A 685 -17.64 -28.50 39.69
CA ALA A 685 -18.57 -28.97 40.70
C ALA A 685 -19.76 -29.74 40.10
N ASP A 686 -20.09 -29.50 38.82
CA ASP A 686 -21.09 -30.28 38.10
C ASP A 686 -20.48 -31.63 37.67
N PRO A 687 -21.04 -32.77 38.10
CA PRO A 687 -20.46 -34.09 37.83
C PRO A 687 -20.48 -34.46 36.35
N GLU A 688 -21.45 -33.96 35.56
CA GLU A 688 -21.49 -34.23 34.11
C GLU A 688 -20.40 -33.45 33.39
N ILE A 689 -20.17 -32.19 33.77
CA ILE A 689 -19.09 -31.37 33.19
C ILE A 689 -17.74 -31.97 33.56
N ARG A 690 -17.53 -32.37 34.82
CA ARG A 690 -16.32 -33.04 35.26
C ARG A 690 -16.07 -34.32 34.47
N ALA A 691 -17.07 -35.18 34.33
CA ALA A 691 -16.92 -36.42 33.57
C ALA A 691 -16.58 -36.17 32.10
N ALA A 692 -17.16 -35.15 31.47
CA ALA A 692 -16.84 -34.76 30.10
C ALA A 692 -15.40 -34.24 29.96
N HIS A 693 -14.94 -33.40 30.90
CA HIS A 693 -13.55 -32.93 30.96
C HIS A 693 -12.57 -34.09 31.15
N ASP A 694 -12.82 -34.94 32.14
CA ASP A 694 -11.97 -36.10 32.45
C ASP A 694 -11.87 -37.06 31.25
N HIS A 695 -12.97 -37.23 30.49
CA HIS A 695 -12.97 -37.97 29.24
C HIS A 695 -12.06 -37.34 28.18
N CYS A 696 -12.19 -36.04 27.92
CA CYS A 696 -11.34 -35.32 26.98
C CYS A 696 -9.84 -35.41 27.39
N VAL A 697 -9.54 -35.27 28.67
CA VAL A 697 -8.19 -35.42 29.22
C VAL A 697 -7.65 -36.82 29.00
N ALA A 698 -8.46 -37.86 29.24
CA ALA A 698 -8.09 -39.24 28.98
C ALA A 698 -7.81 -39.50 27.50
N CYS A 699 -8.66 -38.99 26.59
CA CYS A 699 -8.46 -39.06 25.14
C CYS A 699 -7.17 -38.37 24.71
N HIS A 700 -6.87 -37.19 25.27
CA HIS A 700 -5.65 -36.44 24.96
C HIS A 700 -4.39 -37.19 25.42
N ARG A 701 -4.40 -37.74 26.64
CA ARG A 701 -3.31 -38.59 27.15
C ARG A 701 -3.10 -39.84 26.30
N ALA A 702 -4.20 -40.49 25.89
CA ALA A 702 -4.13 -41.67 25.02
C ALA A 702 -3.54 -41.32 23.65
N LYS A 703 -3.93 -40.18 23.05
CA LYS A 703 -3.37 -39.70 21.79
C LYS A 703 -1.87 -39.34 21.94
N ILE A 704 -1.46 -38.72 23.04
CA ILE A 704 -0.03 -38.49 23.33
C ILE A 704 0.73 -39.82 23.37
N ALA A 705 0.24 -40.82 24.09
CA ALA A 705 0.87 -42.13 24.18
C ALA A 705 0.96 -42.83 22.82
N GLU A 706 -0.11 -42.77 22.01
CA GLU A 706 -0.14 -43.26 20.63
C GLU A 706 0.94 -42.58 19.76
N LEU A 707 1.03 -41.25 19.81
CA LEU A 707 2.00 -40.49 19.03
C LEU A 707 3.43 -40.79 19.49
N ILE A 708 3.71 -40.79 20.79
CA ILE A 708 5.04 -41.11 21.33
C ILE A 708 5.49 -42.53 20.96
N ALA A 709 4.57 -43.49 20.83
CA ALA A 709 4.90 -44.85 20.41
C ALA A 709 5.40 -44.93 18.96
N ARG A 710 5.08 -43.94 18.12
CA ARG A 710 5.52 -43.88 16.72
C ARG A 710 6.96 -43.36 16.62
N PRO A 711 7.88 -44.07 15.93
CA PRO A 711 9.29 -43.68 15.85
C PRO A 711 9.53 -42.26 15.29
N ASP A 712 8.78 -41.84 14.27
CA ASP A 712 8.90 -40.51 13.65
C ASP A 712 8.52 -39.38 14.62
N GLN A 713 7.44 -39.56 15.38
CA GLN A 713 6.97 -38.57 16.35
C GLN A 713 7.85 -38.55 17.60
N ARG A 714 8.37 -39.69 18.03
CA ARG A 714 9.32 -39.77 19.14
C ARG A 714 10.61 -39.02 18.82
N GLU A 715 11.14 -39.15 17.62
CA GLU A 715 12.32 -38.40 17.18
C GLU A 715 12.04 -36.89 17.08
N PHE A 716 10.86 -36.55 16.56
CA PHE A 716 10.40 -35.16 16.54
C PHE A 716 10.31 -34.58 17.96
N TYR A 717 9.69 -35.30 18.90
CA TYR A 717 9.61 -34.93 20.31
C TYR A 717 11.00 -34.72 20.92
N ARG A 718 11.93 -35.66 20.74
CA ARG A 718 13.33 -35.52 21.20
C ARG A 718 14.02 -34.28 20.64
N THR A 719 13.71 -33.92 19.39
CA THR A 719 14.22 -32.70 18.77
C THR A 719 13.66 -31.45 19.47
N LEU A 720 12.34 -31.40 19.69
CA LEU A 720 11.68 -30.27 20.35
C LEU A 720 12.18 -30.04 21.78
N THR A 721 12.43 -31.13 22.51
CA THR A 721 12.88 -31.12 23.91
C THR A 721 14.40 -31.16 24.06
N SER A 722 15.15 -30.97 22.97
CA SER A 722 16.61 -30.94 23.04
C SER A 722 17.10 -29.62 23.66
N GLY A 723 18.24 -29.65 24.36
CA GLY A 723 18.87 -28.43 24.90
C GLY A 723 19.14 -27.36 23.82
N ARG A 724 19.31 -27.79 22.55
CA ARG A 724 19.40 -26.87 21.41
C ARG A 724 18.11 -26.08 21.21
N PHE A 725 16.96 -26.76 21.11
CA PHE A 725 15.69 -26.07 20.86
C PHE A 725 15.19 -25.26 22.06
N GLU A 726 15.47 -25.72 23.28
CA GLU A 726 15.22 -24.95 24.50
C GLU A 726 16.00 -23.64 24.50
N LYS A 727 17.30 -23.68 24.19
CA LYS A 727 18.14 -22.47 24.09
C LYS A 727 17.71 -21.59 22.93
N LEU A 728 17.44 -22.15 21.74
CA LEU A 728 16.96 -21.39 20.58
C LEU A 728 15.67 -20.60 20.88
N SER A 729 14.73 -21.19 21.61
CA SER A 729 13.46 -20.55 21.97
C SER A 729 13.62 -19.26 22.79
N ARG A 730 14.76 -19.11 23.50
CA ARG A 730 15.10 -17.92 24.31
C ARG A 730 15.77 -16.82 23.48
N MET A 731 16.34 -17.17 22.33
CA MET A 731 17.15 -16.27 21.49
C MET A 731 16.49 -15.88 20.17
N LEU A 732 15.18 -16.15 20.00
CA LEU A 732 14.48 -15.88 18.74
C LEU A 732 14.57 -14.42 18.25
N HIS A 733 14.76 -13.47 19.17
CA HIS A 733 14.90 -12.05 18.85
C HIS A 733 16.20 -11.71 18.09
N HIS A 734 17.18 -12.61 18.09
CA HIS A 734 18.43 -12.45 17.31
C HIS A 734 18.30 -12.86 15.84
N PHE A 735 17.15 -13.39 15.39
CA PHE A 735 17.00 -13.92 14.03
C PHE A 735 16.22 -13.00 13.08
N GLY A 736 16.70 -12.88 11.84
CA GLY A 736 16.04 -12.14 10.77
C GLY A 736 14.90 -12.92 10.08
N SER A 737 14.08 -12.20 9.30
CA SER A 737 12.99 -12.80 8.50
C SER A 737 13.42 -14.00 7.66
N ALA A 738 14.60 -13.93 7.06
CA ALA A 738 15.07 -14.99 6.16
C ALA A 738 15.29 -16.31 6.90
N VAL A 739 15.71 -16.25 8.18
CA VAL A 739 15.90 -17.43 9.03
C VAL A 739 14.54 -18.03 9.39
N PHE A 740 13.58 -17.23 9.82
CA PHE A 740 12.21 -17.71 10.10
C PHE A 740 11.48 -18.27 8.86
N ASN A 741 11.83 -17.78 7.67
CA ASN A 741 11.26 -18.31 6.43
C ASN A 741 11.90 -19.64 6.04
N ALA A 742 13.22 -19.75 6.18
CA ALA A 742 13.95 -20.98 5.86
C ALA A 742 13.61 -22.09 6.88
N GLY A 743 13.79 -21.82 8.16
CA GLY A 743 13.62 -22.79 9.25
C GLY A 743 14.85 -22.85 10.15
N PRO A 744 14.76 -23.54 11.31
CA PRO A 744 15.84 -23.61 12.30
C PRO A 744 17.10 -24.36 11.82
N GLU A 745 17.02 -25.14 10.75
CA GLU A 745 18.13 -25.91 10.17
C GLU A 745 19.24 -25.05 9.56
N VAL A 746 18.94 -23.80 9.18
CA VAL A 746 19.95 -22.87 8.65
C VAL A 746 20.80 -22.21 9.73
N ILE A 747 20.44 -22.42 11.00
CA ILE A 747 21.14 -21.85 12.15
C ILE A 747 22.34 -22.75 12.49
N PRO A 748 23.57 -22.21 12.62
CA PRO A 748 24.75 -23.02 12.94
C PRO A 748 24.53 -23.94 14.15
N ALA A 749 25.09 -25.16 14.09
CA ALA A 749 24.88 -26.23 15.07
C ALA A 749 25.25 -25.81 16.51
N ASP A 750 26.27 -24.96 16.65
CA ASP A 750 26.86 -24.50 17.91
C ASP A 750 26.42 -23.09 18.31
N LEU A 751 25.63 -22.37 17.50
CA LEU A 751 25.31 -20.94 17.77
C LEU A 751 24.72 -20.74 19.17
N HIS A 752 23.84 -21.64 19.58
CA HIS A 752 23.16 -21.63 20.88
C HIS A 752 24.07 -21.88 22.09
N GLU A 753 25.33 -22.24 21.87
CA GLU A 753 26.36 -22.49 22.90
C GLU A 753 27.38 -21.35 22.99
N ARG A 754 27.37 -20.41 22.03
CA ARG A 754 28.30 -19.29 21.98
C ARG A 754 27.89 -18.19 22.95
N ASP A 755 28.88 -17.49 23.49
CA ASP A 755 28.66 -16.20 24.14
C ASP A 755 28.45 -15.14 23.05
N LEU A 756 27.24 -14.57 22.98
CA LEU A 756 26.83 -13.66 21.92
C LEU A 756 26.77 -12.22 22.47
N PRO A 757 27.30 -11.23 21.74
CA PRO A 757 27.20 -9.85 22.19
C PRO A 757 25.74 -9.37 22.22
N PRO A 758 25.39 -8.36 23.04
CA PRO A 758 24.00 -7.89 23.18
C PRO A 758 23.33 -7.43 21.87
N ASP A 759 24.11 -6.96 20.90
CA ASP A 759 23.67 -6.49 19.59
C ASP A 759 23.74 -7.56 18.50
N PHE A 760 24.03 -8.82 18.86
CA PHE A 760 24.13 -9.92 17.90
C PHE A 760 22.85 -10.08 17.08
N PHE A 761 23.01 -10.27 15.77
CA PHE A 761 21.90 -10.52 14.86
C PHE A 761 22.33 -11.46 13.74
N PHE A 762 21.55 -12.52 13.51
CA PHE A 762 21.80 -13.53 12.49
C PHE A 762 20.70 -13.52 11.43
N THR A 763 21.10 -13.36 10.16
CA THR A 763 20.20 -13.48 9.00
C THR A 763 20.94 -14.05 7.80
N LEU A 764 20.19 -14.63 6.85
CA LEU A 764 20.72 -15.10 5.58
C LEU A 764 20.81 -13.94 4.57
N ARG A 765 21.76 -14.02 3.62
CA ARG A 765 21.79 -13.14 2.44
C ARG A 765 20.54 -13.43 1.59
N HIS A 766 19.77 -12.40 1.28
CA HIS A 766 18.52 -12.51 0.53
C HIS A 766 18.81 -12.83 -0.95
N VAL A 767 18.25 -13.93 -1.47
CA VAL A 767 18.21 -14.25 -2.91
C VAL A 767 16.74 -14.42 -3.30
N GLY A 768 16.14 -13.38 -3.89
CA GLY A 768 14.75 -13.38 -4.41
C GLY A 768 13.67 -12.92 -3.44
N GLU A 769 12.56 -12.38 -3.97
CA GLU A 769 11.47 -11.79 -3.20
C GLU A 769 10.80 -12.77 -2.23
N ALA A 770 10.48 -12.29 -1.02
CA ALA A 770 9.72 -13.05 -0.04
C ALA A 770 8.30 -13.32 -0.58
N ARG A 771 7.99 -14.59 -0.90
CA ARG A 771 6.62 -15.02 -1.18
C ARG A 771 5.78 -14.85 0.09
N HIS A 772 4.93 -13.84 0.11
CA HIS A 772 4.03 -13.49 1.22
C HIS A 772 2.78 -14.37 1.26
#